data_AF-A0A7Y4U014-F1
#
_entry.id   AF-A0A7Y4U014-F1
#
_cell.length_a   1.000
_cell.length_b   1.000
_cell.length_c   1.000
_cell.angle_alpha   90.00
_cell.angle_beta   90.00
_cell.angle_gamma   90.00
#
_symmetry.space_group_name_H-M   'P 1'
#
loop_
_entity.id
_entity.type
_entity.pdbx_description
1 polymer ?
#
loop_
_entity_poly.entity_id
_entity_poly.type
_entity_poly.pdbx_seq_one_letter_code
_entity_poly.pdbx_strand_id
1 'polypeptide(L)'
;MKKKLLIYTVIFLITVNAFSQNVGIGTTTPNSNALLEISSNTKGILIPRTSTTTRLTIPAVKGLLVYDTTTSSFWYNDGANWVETLNGNNGWGTSGNAGTTSSDFVGTTDNNPLRFKINNQYAGLLDSSTLGLTFFGYGSGKNNTGFYNTASGFKSLNAGVSGNNNTAHGYFALSSTTTGSHNTGTGFYTLRSNTSGNFNTATGYRSLDSNTTGAANTAHGSLSLITNTTGIGNTAAGMSALYANTTGNFNTAAGIDALRYNTSGNSNAAVGTQSLYFNTTGNYNTSMGYNSMLNSKTGSGNTAIGNNALFSDSAGRANVAIGVGALHYQYNRSNIVAIGDSALFTNGYFAAANEGVENTAVGSKALRNNTTGSNNTGIGFHALRANTSGFLNTATGYQALDSNTTGYYNTTSGAYSLISNTTGYANTAAGVSALYANTTGEHNTAHGIDALRYNTTGNFNTALGATALFSNSIGSGNTMIGCLSGYGSTGSSNTFIGSLSGSNNLGGSSNIALGYNAQVGASFSNAIAIGTNANVTQSNSLVLGGTGGYAVNVGIGTTSPDATLEVNGYTMLGSSSPKIQVKKLTGTSPAGQGTSISIAHGLNSDKILSVNVLLEYGSNNYVPPGYLWGSGYEFYYFYTGTSITIGTAASNAANILSKPIKITIIYEQ
;
A
#
# COMPACT_ATOMS: atom_id res chain seq x y z
N MET A 1 -86.24 -67.93 100.63
CA MET A 1 -87.64 -67.69 101.05
C MET A 1 -88.12 -66.46 100.30
N LYS A 2 -89.22 -66.38 99.54
CA LYS A 2 -90.44 -67.19 99.35
C LYS A 2 -91.03 -66.82 97.96
N LYS A 3 -91.54 -67.84 97.26
CA LYS A 3 -92.85 -67.97 96.56
C LYS A 3 -93.37 -66.78 95.70
N LYS A 4 -93.57 -66.99 94.39
CA LYS A 4 -94.81 -67.43 93.66
C LYS A 4 -95.58 -66.20 93.07
N LEU A 5 -95.77 -66.13 91.75
CA LEU A 5 -96.93 -66.66 90.98
C LEU A 5 -98.19 -65.79 91.24
N LEU A 6 -98.94 -65.17 90.31
CA LEU A 6 -99.50 -65.55 89.00
C LEU A 6 -100.22 -64.23 88.51
N ILE A 7 -100.01 -63.68 87.30
CA ILE A 7 -100.99 -63.66 86.17
C ILE A 7 -102.10 -62.56 86.23
N TYR A 8 -102.56 -61.80 85.21
CA TYR A 8 -102.50 -61.79 83.73
C TYR A 8 -102.84 -60.37 83.16
N THR A 9 -102.36 -60.06 81.94
CA THR A 9 -103.08 -59.34 80.84
C THR A 9 -102.74 -57.86 80.51
N VAL A 10 -101.86 -57.72 79.48
CA VAL A 10 -102.06 -56.99 78.19
C VAL A 10 -101.51 -55.56 77.97
N ILE A 11 -100.82 -55.45 76.81
CA ILE A 11 -100.40 -54.30 75.98
C ILE A 11 -99.03 -53.62 76.24
N PHE A 12 -98.12 -54.05 75.38
CA PHE A 12 -96.93 -53.44 74.76
C PHE A 12 -96.99 -51.91 74.57
N LEU A 13 -95.92 -51.18 74.96
CA LEU A 13 -95.12 -50.40 74.00
C LEU A 13 -93.91 -49.73 74.65
N ILE A 14 -92.78 -50.02 74.02
CA ILE A 14 -91.40 -49.73 74.35
C ILE A 14 -91.07 -48.30 73.91
N THR A 15 -90.44 -47.52 74.77
CA THR A 15 -89.72 -46.28 74.40
C THR A 15 -88.41 -46.65 73.70
N VAL A 16 -88.30 -46.35 72.40
CA VAL A 16 -87.03 -46.42 71.67
C VAL A 16 -86.69 -45.01 71.18
N ASN A 17 -85.57 -44.47 71.66
CA ASN A 17 -84.98 -43.25 71.13
C ASN A 17 -84.52 -43.51 69.70
N ALA A 18 -85.06 -42.77 68.73
CA ALA A 18 -84.61 -42.83 67.35
C ALA A 18 -83.26 -42.13 67.20
N PHE A 19 -82.25 -42.88 66.75
CA PHE A 19 -81.02 -42.31 66.22
C PHE A 19 -81.36 -41.45 64.99
N SER A 20 -80.79 -40.25 64.90
CA SER A 20 -80.85 -39.39 63.72
C SER A 20 -80.41 -40.18 62.48
N GLN A 21 -81.34 -40.43 61.56
CA GLN A 21 -81.06 -41.10 60.29
C GLN A 21 -80.81 -40.04 59.22
N ASN A 22 -79.69 -40.17 58.51
CA ASN A 22 -79.44 -39.39 57.31
C ASN A 22 -80.42 -39.84 56.22
N VAL A 23 -81.00 -38.90 55.48
CA VAL A 23 -81.98 -39.19 54.43
C VAL A 23 -81.22 -39.57 53.15
N GLY A 24 -81.34 -40.82 52.71
CA GLY A 24 -80.88 -41.26 51.41
C GLY A 24 -82.02 -41.31 50.39
N ILE A 25 -81.89 -40.62 49.26
CA ILE A 25 -82.80 -40.74 48.11
C ILE A 25 -82.03 -41.40 46.98
N GLY A 26 -82.34 -42.67 46.67
CA GLY A 26 -81.63 -43.47 45.66
C GLY A 26 -80.33 -44.12 46.14
N THR A 27 -80.04 -44.06 47.45
CA THR A 27 -78.96 -44.80 48.13
C THR A 27 -79.48 -45.44 49.41
N THR A 28 -78.99 -46.63 49.75
CA THR A 28 -79.36 -47.35 50.98
C THR A 28 -78.34 -47.16 52.10
N THR A 29 -77.20 -46.53 51.82
CA THR A 29 -76.16 -46.19 52.79
C THR A 29 -75.77 -44.71 52.63
N PRO A 30 -76.68 -43.77 52.97
CA PRO A 30 -76.36 -42.35 52.91
C PRO A 30 -75.16 -42.03 53.80
N ASN A 31 -74.26 -41.20 53.29
CA ASN A 31 -73.02 -40.81 53.93
C ASN A 31 -73.30 -40.25 55.33
N SER A 32 -72.60 -40.75 56.34
CA SER A 32 -72.82 -40.38 57.75
C SER A 32 -72.64 -38.88 58.03
N ASN A 33 -71.95 -38.14 57.17
CA ASN A 33 -71.74 -36.70 57.30
C ASN A 33 -72.78 -35.84 56.54
N ALA A 34 -73.71 -36.44 55.79
CA ALA A 34 -74.73 -35.73 55.01
C ALA A 34 -76.14 -36.03 55.55
N LEU A 35 -76.87 -35.01 56.02
CA LEU A 35 -78.28 -35.18 56.43
C LEU A 35 -79.21 -35.57 55.27
N LEU A 36 -78.84 -35.23 54.03
CA LEU A 36 -79.54 -35.61 52.81
C LEU A 36 -78.50 -35.97 51.74
N GLU A 37 -78.50 -37.22 51.31
CA GLU A 37 -77.78 -37.69 50.13
C GLU A 37 -78.78 -38.09 49.06
N ILE A 38 -78.64 -37.54 47.85
CA ILE A 38 -79.44 -37.93 46.69
C ILE A 38 -78.50 -38.55 45.67
N SER A 39 -78.70 -39.83 45.38
CA SER A 39 -77.94 -40.58 44.39
C SER A 39 -78.86 -40.97 43.24
N SER A 40 -78.52 -40.53 42.02
CA SER A 40 -79.22 -40.93 40.80
C SER A 40 -78.28 -40.80 39.61
N ASN A 41 -78.36 -41.76 38.70
CA ASN A 41 -77.54 -41.79 37.48
C ASN A 41 -78.23 -41.07 36.31
N THR A 42 -79.50 -40.69 36.47
CA THR A 42 -80.36 -40.20 35.38
C THR A 42 -81.26 -39.02 35.75
N LYS A 43 -81.33 -38.63 37.03
CA LYS A 43 -82.18 -37.54 37.53
C LYS A 43 -81.34 -36.55 38.34
N GLY A 44 -81.65 -35.26 38.22
CA GLY A 44 -81.09 -34.21 39.09
C GLY A 44 -82.05 -33.84 40.22
N ILE A 45 -81.59 -32.95 41.11
CA ILE A 45 -82.48 -32.26 42.05
C ILE A 45 -82.99 -30.97 41.41
N LEU A 46 -84.31 -30.75 41.47
CA LEU A 46 -84.90 -29.47 41.09
C LEU A 46 -84.98 -28.58 42.33
N ILE A 47 -84.06 -27.62 42.44
CA ILE A 47 -84.01 -26.64 43.51
C ILE A 47 -85.07 -25.54 43.26
N PRO A 48 -85.63 -24.88 44.30
CA PRO A 48 -86.58 -23.78 44.11
C PRO A 48 -86.08 -22.73 43.13
N ARG A 49 -86.92 -22.40 42.13
CA ARG A 49 -86.64 -21.40 41.10
C ARG A 49 -87.35 -20.10 41.45
N THR A 50 -86.63 -18.99 41.49
CA THR A 50 -87.15 -17.67 41.88
C THR A 50 -86.55 -16.59 41.00
N SER A 51 -87.19 -15.43 40.81
CA SER A 51 -86.57 -14.29 40.11
C SER A 51 -85.61 -13.54 41.04
N THR A 52 -84.73 -12.67 40.52
CA THR A 52 -83.86 -11.85 41.39
C THR A 52 -84.66 -11.02 42.39
N THR A 53 -85.76 -10.42 41.96
CA THR A 53 -86.64 -9.64 42.84
C THR A 53 -87.22 -10.50 43.97
N THR A 54 -87.69 -11.71 43.66
CA THR A 54 -88.27 -12.61 44.66
C THR A 54 -87.21 -13.28 45.53
N ARG A 55 -86.02 -13.57 45.00
CA ARG A 55 -84.88 -14.07 45.79
C ARG A 55 -84.51 -13.09 46.89
N LEU A 56 -84.40 -11.81 46.57
CA LEU A 56 -84.00 -10.75 47.51
C LEU A 56 -85.02 -10.51 48.64
N THR A 57 -86.26 -11.02 48.53
CA THR A 57 -87.26 -10.95 49.61
C THR A 57 -87.29 -12.19 50.50
N ILE A 58 -86.61 -13.28 50.12
CA ILE A 58 -86.50 -14.48 50.96
C ILE A 58 -85.62 -14.14 52.18
N PRO A 59 -86.09 -14.35 53.43
CA PRO A 59 -85.30 -14.11 54.63
C PRO A 59 -83.96 -14.86 54.59
N ALA A 60 -82.89 -14.17 55.01
CA ALA A 60 -81.54 -14.72 54.95
C ALA A 60 -81.40 -15.96 55.84
N VAL A 61 -81.14 -17.12 55.24
CA VAL A 61 -80.85 -18.38 55.93
C VAL A 61 -79.57 -18.96 55.35
N LYS A 62 -78.54 -19.09 56.20
CA LYS A 62 -77.24 -19.60 55.77
C LYS A 62 -77.35 -21.00 55.15
N GLY A 63 -76.82 -21.16 53.94
CA GLY A 63 -76.85 -22.41 53.17
C GLY A 63 -78.10 -22.61 52.32
N LEU A 64 -79.07 -21.68 52.33
CA LEU A 64 -80.28 -21.80 51.51
C LEU A 64 -79.95 -21.63 50.03
N LEU A 65 -80.24 -22.63 49.20
CA LEU A 65 -79.93 -22.67 47.78
C LEU A 65 -81.19 -22.44 46.92
N VAL A 66 -81.09 -21.56 45.93
CA VAL A 66 -82.12 -21.33 44.90
C VAL A 66 -81.49 -21.27 43.52
N TYR A 67 -82.29 -21.50 42.48
CA TYR A 67 -81.94 -21.14 41.11
C TYR A 67 -82.63 -19.82 40.76
N ASP A 68 -81.84 -18.79 40.52
CA ASP A 68 -82.36 -17.49 40.09
C ASP A 68 -82.64 -17.52 38.59
N THR A 69 -83.90 -17.40 38.21
CA THR A 69 -84.34 -17.46 36.80
C THR A 69 -84.01 -16.19 36.02
N THR A 70 -83.75 -15.07 36.70
CA THR A 70 -83.38 -13.80 36.05
C THR A 70 -81.89 -13.79 35.70
N THR A 71 -81.01 -14.24 36.61
CA THR A 71 -79.57 -14.37 36.31
C THR A 71 -79.21 -15.71 35.67
N SER A 72 -80.16 -16.65 35.59
CA SER A 72 -79.97 -18.01 35.09
C SER A 72 -78.82 -18.76 35.80
N SER A 73 -78.74 -18.60 37.11
CA SER A 73 -77.65 -19.16 37.92
C SER A 73 -78.12 -19.59 39.30
N PHE A 74 -77.36 -20.48 39.93
CA PHE A 74 -77.63 -20.91 41.31
C PHE A 74 -77.06 -19.91 42.31
N TRP A 75 -77.83 -19.59 43.34
CA TRP A 75 -77.44 -18.69 44.43
C TRP A 75 -77.68 -19.36 45.76
N TYR A 76 -76.76 -19.15 46.70
CA TYR A 76 -76.97 -19.53 48.10
C TYR A 76 -76.93 -18.30 49.00
N ASN A 77 -77.65 -18.33 50.11
CA ASN A 77 -77.54 -17.27 51.12
C ASN A 77 -76.44 -17.64 52.13
N ASP A 78 -75.49 -16.76 52.39
CA ASP A 78 -74.35 -17.02 53.30
C ASP A 78 -74.66 -16.73 54.78
N GLY A 79 -75.90 -16.31 55.07
CA GLY A 79 -76.38 -15.86 56.38
C GLY A 79 -76.60 -14.35 56.44
N ALA A 80 -76.10 -13.58 55.47
CA ALA A 80 -76.31 -12.14 55.37
C ALA A 80 -76.67 -11.70 53.94
N ASN A 81 -76.06 -12.29 52.92
CA ASN A 81 -76.21 -11.93 51.52
C ASN A 81 -76.50 -13.15 50.65
N TRP A 82 -77.17 -12.90 49.51
CA TRP A 82 -77.23 -13.88 48.44
C TRP A 82 -75.91 -13.87 47.65
N VAL A 83 -75.27 -15.03 47.55
CA VAL A 83 -74.00 -15.26 46.85
C VAL A 83 -74.22 -16.21 45.67
N GLU A 84 -73.73 -15.83 44.50
CA GLU A 84 -73.81 -16.67 43.30
C GLU A 84 -72.83 -17.84 43.42
N THR A 85 -73.33 -19.08 43.30
CA THR A 85 -72.50 -20.29 43.42
C THR A 85 -71.55 -20.51 42.23
N LEU A 86 -71.80 -19.86 41.10
CA LEU A 86 -71.02 -19.96 39.87
C LEU A 86 -70.71 -18.56 39.33
N ASN A 87 -70.12 -17.69 40.16
CA ASN A 87 -69.54 -16.47 39.64
C ASN A 87 -68.24 -16.84 38.92
N GLY A 88 -68.36 -17.23 37.64
CA GLY A 88 -67.22 -17.50 36.75
C GLY A 88 -66.31 -16.29 36.52
N ASN A 89 -66.56 -15.15 37.17
CA ASN A 89 -65.84 -13.89 36.97
C ASN A 89 -64.56 -13.72 37.80
N ASN A 90 -64.13 -14.73 38.58
CA ASN A 90 -62.79 -14.69 39.19
C ASN A 90 -61.66 -15.04 38.20
N GLY A 91 -61.99 -15.33 36.94
CA GLY A 91 -61.05 -15.61 35.87
C GLY A 91 -60.98 -14.48 34.86
N TRP A 92 -59.91 -14.49 34.06
CA TRP A 92 -59.85 -13.65 32.86
C TRP A 92 -60.85 -14.20 31.83
N GLY A 93 -61.82 -13.38 31.43
CA GLY A 93 -62.82 -13.75 30.45
C GLY A 93 -62.19 -13.98 29.08
N THR A 94 -62.70 -14.94 28.31
CA THR A 94 -62.23 -15.20 26.94
C THR A 94 -62.55 -14.06 25.98
N SER A 95 -63.47 -13.17 26.35
CA SER A 95 -63.80 -11.92 25.66
C SER A 95 -63.13 -10.68 26.28
N GLY A 96 -62.30 -10.85 27.33
CA GLY A 96 -61.71 -9.76 28.11
C GLY A 96 -62.59 -9.27 29.27
N ASN A 97 -61.99 -8.45 30.13
CA ASN A 97 -62.58 -7.91 31.36
C ASN A 97 -62.65 -6.37 31.26
N ALA A 98 -63.70 -5.73 31.79
CA ALA A 98 -63.82 -4.27 31.90
C ALA A 98 -63.54 -3.79 33.35
N GLY A 99 -63.07 -2.56 33.53
CA GLY A 99 -62.90 -1.95 34.86
C GLY A 99 -61.64 -2.35 35.63
N THR A 100 -60.59 -2.83 34.96
CA THR A 100 -59.31 -3.20 35.58
C THR A 100 -58.64 -2.01 36.28
N THR A 101 -58.01 -2.30 37.41
CA THR A 101 -57.20 -1.41 38.28
C THR A 101 -55.75 -1.86 38.32
N SER A 102 -54.88 -1.17 39.07
CA SER A 102 -53.46 -1.56 39.21
C SER A 102 -53.22 -2.84 40.01
N SER A 103 -54.23 -3.38 40.69
CA SER A 103 -54.16 -4.66 41.41
C SER A 103 -54.58 -5.88 40.57
N ASP A 104 -55.16 -5.67 39.39
CA ASP A 104 -55.63 -6.75 38.52
C ASP A 104 -54.50 -7.26 37.60
N PHE A 105 -54.33 -8.59 37.49
CA PHE A 105 -53.30 -9.18 36.63
C PHE A 105 -53.69 -10.58 36.12
N VAL A 106 -53.06 -10.99 35.01
CA VAL A 106 -53.04 -12.39 34.55
C VAL A 106 -51.67 -12.97 34.93
N GLY A 107 -51.65 -13.90 35.87
CA GLY A 107 -50.40 -14.46 36.37
C GLY A 107 -50.55 -15.38 37.57
N THR A 108 -49.43 -15.64 38.23
CA THR A 108 -49.33 -16.41 39.47
C THR A 108 -48.99 -15.48 40.65
N THR A 109 -49.35 -15.88 41.87
CA THR A 109 -48.99 -15.18 43.11
C THR A 109 -47.85 -15.87 43.88
N ASP A 110 -47.36 -16.99 43.36
CA ASP A 110 -46.22 -17.73 43.85
C ASP A 110 -45.04 -17.63 42.87
N ASN A 111 -43.91 -18.27 43.19
CA ASN A 111 -42.74 -18.28 42.30
C ASN A 111 -42.81 -19.36 41.20
N ASN A 112 -44.01 -19.84 40.87
CA ASN A 112 -44.19 -20.77 39.76
C ASN A 112 -44.38 -20.02 38.44
N PRO A 113 -43.77 -20.49 37.33
CA PRO A 113 -43.91 -19.83 36.04
C PRO A 113 -45.34 -19.84 35.47
N LEU A 114 -45.74 -18.73 34.83
CA LEU A 114 -46.97 -18.68 34.03
C LEU A 114 -46.73 -19.36 32.67
N ARG A 115 -47.55 -20.36 32.33
CA ARG A 115 -47.43 -21.13 31.08
C ARG A 115 -48.63 -20.92 30.17
N PHE A 116 -48.36 -20.60 28.91
CA PHE A 116 -49.35 -20.59 27.83
C PHE A 116 -49.25 -21.88 27.03
N LYS A 117 -50.40 -22.48 26.65
CA LYS A 117 -50.44 -23.74 25.89
C LYS A 117 -51.45 -23.72 24.75
N ILE A 118 -51.16 -24.44 23.68
CA ILE A 118 -52.09 -24.76 22.58
C ILE A 118 -52.02 -26.27 22.36
N ASN A 119 -53.17 -26.96 22.35
CA ASN A 119 -53.23 -28.43 22.23
C ASN A 119 -52.28 -29.16 23.21
N ASN A 120 -52.25 -28.70 24.46
CA ASN A 120 -51.34 -29.16 25.52
C ASN A 120 -49.82 -29.06 25.20
N GLN A 121 -49.44 -28.34 24.15
CA GLN A 121 -48.05 -28.00 23.84
C GLN A 121 -47.72 -26.59 24.34
N TYR A 122 -46.45 -26.35 24.67
CA TYR A 122 -45.97 -25.03 25.07
C TYR A 122 -46.22 -23.99 23.97
N ALA A 123 -46.80 -22.86 24.36
CA ALA A 123 -47.02 -21.70 23.51
C ALA A 123 -46.52 -20.38 24.14
N GLY A 124 -46.02 -20.46 25.37
CA GLY A 124 -45.35 -19.36 26.06
C GLY A 124 -45.00 -19.71 27.50
N LEU A 125 -44.04 -18.99 28.07
CA LEU A 125 -43.54 -19.14 29.43
C LEU A 125 -43.05 -17.78 29.93
N LEU A 126 -43.55 -17.33 31.07
CA LEU A 126 -42.98 -16.23 31.83
C LEU A 126 -42.45 -16.82 33.14
N ASP A 127 -41.13 -16.84 33.30
CA ASP A 127 -40.45 -17.51 34.40
C ASP A 127 -39.64 -16.52 35.25
N SER A 128 -40.02 -16.39 36.52
CA SER A 128 -39.34 -15.58 37.53
C SER A 128 -38.35 -16.39 38.39
N SER A 129 -38.19 -17.69 38.13
CA SER A 129 -37.27 -18.56 38.87
C SER A 129 -35.80 -18.28 38.53
N THR A 130 -34.89 -19.07 39.10
CA THR A 130 -33.44 -18.98 38.83
C THR A 130 -33.07 -19.12 37.35
N LEU A 131 -33.93 -19.74 36.53
CA LEU A 131 -33.66 -19.89 35.09
C LEU A 131 -33.93 -18.59 34.32
N GLY A 132 -34.87 -17.73 34.76
CA GLY A 132 -35.15 -16.42 34.14
C GLY A 132 -35.55 -16.46 32.67
N LEU A 133 -36.45 -17.38 32.29
CA LEU A 133 -36.85 -17.62 30.89
C LEU A 133 -38.04 -16.76 30.45
N THR A 134 -38.04 -16.33 29.18
CA THR A 134 -39.19 -15.62 28.58
C THR A 134 -39.47 -16.16 27.18
N PHE A 135 -40.59 -16.87 27.01
CA PHE A 135 -40.98 -17.48 25.74
C PHE A 135 -42.39 -17.10 25.30
N PHE A 136 -42.56 -16.87 24.01
CA PHE A 136 -43.85 -16.66 23.35
C PHE A 136 -43.90 -17.35 21.97
N GLY A 137 -44.98 -18.04 21.65
CA GLY A 137 -45.18 -18.75 20.39
C GLY A 137 -45.18 -20.27 20.52
N TYR A 138 -45.91 -20.95 19.63
CA TYR A 138 -46.08 -22.40 19.66
C TYR A 138 -44.74 -23.14 19.48
N GLY A 139 -44.40 -23.99 20.45
CA GLY A 139 -43.14 -24.72 20.51
C GLY A 139 -41.92 -23.88 20.87
N SER A 140 -42.10 -22.62 21.23
CA SER A 140 -41.01 -21.72 21.62
C SER A 140 -40.38 -22.17 22.95
N GLY A 141 -39.05 -22.29 22.99
CA GLY A 141 -38.29 -22.68 24.20
C GLY A 141 -38.59 -24.09 24.73
N LYS A 142 -39.10 -24.98 23.87
CA LYS A 142 -39.48 -26.35 24.28
C LYS A 142 -38.28 -27.11 24.84
N ASN A 143 -38.44 -27.68 26.04
CA ASN A 143 -37.41 -28.44 26.74
C ASN A 143 -36.11 -27.65 27.02
N ASN A 144 -36.20 -26.33 27.15
CA ASN A 144 -35.07 -25.50 27.57
C ASN A 144 -34.72 -25.78 29.05
N THR A 145 -33.44 -26.00 29.31
CA THR A 145 -32.82 -26.23 30.62
C THR A 145 -31.69 -25.24 30.92
N GLY A 146 -31.34 -24.39 29.95
CA GLY A 146 -30.35 -23.33 30.10
C GLY A 146 -30.94 -22.08 30.73
N PHE A 147 -30.08 -21.15 31.10
CA PHE A 147 -30.42 -19.92 31.82
C PHE A 147 -30.58 -18.72 30.87
N TYR A 148 -31.49 -17.81 31.23
CA TYR A 148 -31.66 -16.48 30.62
C TYR A 148 -31.91 -16.50 29.10
N ASN A 149 -32.58 -17.53 28.61
CA ASN A 149 -32.98 -17.62 27.21
C ASN A 149 -34.30 -16.86 26.98
N THR A 150 -34.35 -16.06 25.91
CA THR A 150 -35.54 -15.33 25.48
C THR A 150 -35.93 -15.76 24.06
N ALA A 151 -37.20 -16.11 23.84
CA ALA A 151 -37.66 -16.55 22.53
C ALA A 151 -39.08 -16.05 22.19
N SER A 152 -39.27 -15.56 20.98
CA SER A 152 -40.59 -15.24 20.44
C SER A 152 -40.74 -15.78 19.02
N GLY A 153 -41.87 -16.42 18.70
CA GLY A 153 -42.14 -16.98 17.37
C GLY A 153 -42.41 -18.48 17.35
N PHE A 154 -42.87 -18.99 16.21
CA PHE A 154 -43.17 -20.41 16.05
C PHE A 154 -41.88 -21.24 16.07
N LYS A 155 -41.77 -22.16 17.02
CA LYS A 155 -40.64 -23.08 17.20
C LYS A 155 -39.27 -22.40 17.28
N SER A 156 -39.18 -21.18 17.83
CA SER A 156 -37.89 -20.58 18.18
C SER A 156 -37.29 -21.29 19.41
N LEU A 157 -35.97 -21.56 19.41
CA LEU A 157 -35.30 -22.35 20.47
C LEU A 157 -36.04 -23.65 20.86
N ASN A 158 -36.48 -24.43 19.86
CA ASN A 158 -37.33 -25.62 20.07
C ASN A 158 -36.57 -26.94 20.28
N ALA A 159 -35.26 -26.98 20.00
CA ALA A 159 -34.41 -28.09 20.42
C ALA A 159 -34.15 -27.98 21.93
N GLY A 160 -33.96 -29.11 22.63
CA GLY A 160 -33.74 -29.09 24.08
C GLY A 160 -32.45 -28.35 24.45
N VAL A 161 -32.56 -27.05 24.72
CA VAL A 161 -31.42 -26.15 24.90
C VAL A 161 -30.87 -26.27 26.33
N SER A 162 -29.59 -26.62 26.49
CA SER A 162 -28.84 -26.48 27.74
C SER A 162 -27.90 -25.26 27.75
N GLY A 163 -27.71 -24.62 26.59
CA GLY A 163 -26.97 -23.36 26.47
C GLY A 163 -27.72 -22.14 27.00
N ASN A 164 -26.97 -21.11 27.36
CA ASN A 164 -27.46 -19.93 28.11
C ASN A 164 -27.49 -18.66 27.26
N ASN A 165 -28.25 -17.66 27.70
CA ASN A 165 -28.23 -16.29 27.16
C ASN A 165 -28.53 -16.20 25.66
N ASN A 166 -29.40 -17.05 25.14
CA ASN A 166 -29.81 -17.00 23.73
C ASN A 166 -31.07 -16.15 23.54
N THR A 167 -31.09 -15.36 22.49
CA THR A 167 -32.21 -14.48 22.09
C THR A 167 -32.72 -14.90 20.72
N ALA A 168 -33.95 -15.40 20.60
CA ALA A 168 -34.49 -15.96 19.36
C ALA A 168 -35.86 -15.37 18.99
N HIS A 169 -35.90 -14.48 18.00
CA HIS A 169 -37.10 -13.77 17.57
C HIS A 169 -37.42 -14.14 16.11
N GLY A 170 -38.55 -14.80 15.88
CA GLY A 170 -39.01 -15.15 14.53
C GLY A 170 -39.28 -16.64 14.33
N TYR A 171 -39.77 -16.98 13.14
CA TYR A 171 -40.12 -18.34 12.77
C TYR A 171 -38.86 -19.23 12.75
N PHE A 172 -38.81 -20.24 13.63
CA PHE A 172 -37.71 -21.21 13.78
C PHE A 172 -36.32 -20.59 13.99
N ALA A 173 -36.25 -19.37 14.55
CA ALA A 173 -34.98 -18.79 14.97
C ALA A 173 -34.30 -19.70 16.02
N LEU A 174 -33.03 -20.07 15.82
CA LEU A 174 -32.25 -20.96 16.69
C LEU A 174 -32.90 -22.33 16.99
N SER A 175 -33.73 -22.85 16.07
CA SER A 175 -34.56 -24.03 16.38
C SER A 175 -33.81 -25.32 16.67
N SER A 176 -32.53 -25.44 16.25
CA SER A 176 -31.70 -26.65 16.46
C SER A 176 -30.65 -26.49 17.56
N THR A 177 -30.65 -25.37 18.30
CA THR A 177 -29.63 -25.11 19.32
C THR A 177 -29.78 -26.04 20.51
N THR A 178 -28.69 -26.75 20.84
CA THR A 178 -28.63 -27.68 21.97
C THR A 178 -27.74 -27.09 23.06
N THR A 179 -26.43 -26.96 22.82
CA THR A 179 -25.46 -26.46 23.81
C THR A 179 -24.96 -25.04 23.53
N GLY A 180 -25.29 -24.47 22.36
CA GLY A 180 -24.87 -23.12 21.96
C GLY A 180 -25.41 -22.03 22.90
N SER A 181 -24.55 -21.08 23.23
CA SER A 181 -24.82 -19.99 24.19
C SER A 181 -24.49 -18.61 23.60
N HIS A 182 -25.10 -17.57 24.15
CA HIS A 182 -24.87 -16.17 23.77
C HIS A 182 -25.19 -15.86 22.30
N ASN A 183 -26.17 -16.55 21.71
CA ASN A 183 -26.55 -16.33 20.32
C ASN A 183 -27.79 -15.43 20.22
N THR A 184 -27.78 -14.50 19.28
CA THR A 184 -28.93 -13.63 18.96
C THR A 184 -29.39 -13.88 17.54
N GLY A 185 -30.62 -14.35 17.34
CA GLY A 185 -31.24 -14.54 16.04
C GLY A 185 -32.56 -13.78 15.95
N THR A 186 -32.68 -12.86 14.98
CA THR A 186 -33.91 -12.13 14.72
C THR A 186 -34.29 -12.20 13.24
N GLY A 187 -35.34 -12.93 12.92
CA GLY A 187 -35.85 -13.12 11.56
C GLY A 187 -36.22 -14.57 11.27
N PHE A 188 -36.80 -14.79 10.08
CA PHE A 188 -37.19 -16.12 9.61
C PHE A 188 -35.96 -17.00 9.38
N TYR A 189 -35.89 -18.15 10.06
CA TYR A 189 -34.80 -19.13 9.94
C TYR A 189 -33.40 -18.55 10.21
N THR A 190 -33.28 -17.58 11.12
CA THR A 190 -31.96 -17.14 11.59
C THR A 190 -31.33 -18.21 12.48
N LEU A 191 -30.05 -18.55 12.24
CA LEU A 191 -29.31 -19.56 13.02
C LEU A 191 -30.05 -20.91 13.19
N ARG A 192 -30.91 -21.29 12.25
CA ARG A 192 -31.84 -22.43 12.41
C ARG A 192 -31.12 -23.73 12.74
N SER A 193 -29.96 -23.98 12.13
CA SER A 193 -29.19 -25.23 12.25
C SER A 193 -28.10 -25.17 13.32
N ASN A 194 -27.96 -24.05 14.06
CA ASN A 194 -26.91 -23.88 15.07
C ASN A 194 -27.11 -24.91 16.18
N THR A 195 -26.14 -25.80 16.42
CA THR A 195 -26.22 -26.83 17.46
C THR A 195 -25.44 -26.38 18.69
N SER A 196 -24.13 -26.13 18.55
CA SER A 196 -23.22 -25.78 19.65
C SER A 196 -22.42 -24.50 19.43
N GLY A 197 -22.63 -23.79 18.31
CA GLY A 197 -21.97 -22.51 18.05
C GLY A 197 -22.35 -21.45 19.08
N ASN A 198 -21.37 -20.63 19.48
CA ASN A 198 -21.51 -19.60 20.50
C ASN A 198 -21.27 -18.20 19.93
N PHE A 199 -21.83 -17.17 20.60
CA PHE A 199 -21.57 -15.77 20.30
C PHE A 199 -21.93 -15.35 18.86
N ASN A 200 -22.93 -15.99 18.25
CA ASN A 200 -23.38 -15.60 16.90
C ASN A 200 -24.52 -14.59 16.97
N THR A 201 -24.46 -13.56 16.12
CA THR A 201 -25.54 -12.58 15.92
C THR A 201 -26.04 -12.67 14.50
N ALA A 202 -27.33 -12.95 14.28
CA ALA A 202 -27.96 -13.10 12.98
C ALA A 202 -29.26 -12.30 12.90
N THR A 203 -29.37 -11.45 11.88
CA THR A 203 -30.57 -10.63 11.66
C THR A 203 -30.96 -10.60 10.18
N GLY A 204 -32.23 -10.87 9.88
CA GLY A 204 -32.75 -10.93 8.51
C GLY A 204 -33.28 -12.30 8.10
N TYR A 205 -33.65 -12.45 6.83
CA TYR A 205 -34.18 -13.71 6.29
C TYR A 205 -33.04 -14.73 6.06
N ARG A 206 -33.10 -15.89 6.72
CA ARG A 206 -32.13 -17.01 6.61
C ARG A 206 -30.66 -16.60 6.82
N SER A 207 -30.41 -15.59 7.64
CA SER A 207 -29.07 -15.19 8.02
C SER A 207 -28.46 -16.28 8.93
N LEU A 208 -27.24 -16.76 8.61
CA LEU A 208 -26.56 -17.87 9.32
C LEU A 208 -27.36 -19.19 9.40
N ASP A 209 -28.25 -19.49 8.46
CA ASP A 209 -29.19 -20.64 8.51
C ASP A 209 -28.51 -22.01 8.72
N SER A 210 -27.36 -22.25 8.09
CA SER A 210 -26.65 -23.54 8.11
C SER A 210 -25.54 -23.65 9.16
N ASN A 211 -25.34 -22.63 10.00
CA ASN A 211 -24.29 -22.65 11.03
C ASN A 211 -24.50 -23.85 11.93
N THR A 212 -23.50 -24.69 12.17
CA THR A 212 -23.62 -25.84 13.09
C THR A 212 -22.83 -25.56 14.36
N THR A 213 -21.53 -25.34 14.21
CA THR A 213 -20.58 -25.16 15.33
C THR A 213 -19.78 -23.86 15.25
N GLY A 214 -19.88 -23.12 14.13
CA GLY A 214 -19.21 -21.83 13.95
C GLY A 214 -19.55 -20.84 15.06
N ALA A 215 -18.55 -20.07 15.50
CA ALA A 215 -18.66 -19.16 16.64
C ALA A 215 -18.26 -17.73 16.27
N ALA A 216 -18.73 -16.76 17.07
CA ALA A 216 -18.38 -15.35 16.92
C ALA A 216 -18.71 -14.75 15.53
N ASN A 217 -19.75 -15.24 14.85
CA ASN A 217 -20.16 -14.70 13.55
C ASN A 217 -21.24 -13.62 13.71
N THR A 218 -21.11 -12.53 12.98
CA THR A 218 -22.11 -11.46 12.87
C THR A 218 -22.67 -11.44 11.46
N ALA A 219 -23.98 -11.60 11.30
CA ALA A 219 -24.65 -11.61 10.01
C ALA A 219 -25.89 -10.71 10.05
N HIS A 220 -25.91 -9.72 9.17
CA HIS A 220 -26.96 -8.73 9.03
C HIS A 220 -27.36 -8.60 7.57
N GLY A 221 -28.59 -8.98 7.23
CA GLY A 221 -29.12 -8.93 5.88
C GLY A 221 -29.65 -10.28 5.40
N SER A 222 -30.49 -10.25 4.38
CA SER A 222 -31.07 -11.44 3.78
C SER A 222 -29.99 -12.35 3.19
N LEU A 223 -30.01 -13.64 3.53
CA LEU A 223 -29.08 -14.68 3.05
C LEU A 223 -27.60 -14.44 3.41
N SER A 224 -27.29 -13.55 4.36
CA SER A 224 -25.93 -13.31 4.83
C SER A 224 -25.38 -14.56 5.56
N LEU A 225 -24.16 -14.99 5.23
CA LEU A 225 -23.50 -16.18 5.83
C LEU A 225 -24.35 -17.47 5.81
N ILE A 226 -25.28 -17.63 4.87
CA ILE A 226 -26.30 -18.68 4.90
C ILE A 226 -25.74 -20.11 4.91
N THR A 227 -24.60 -20.36 4.25
CA THR A 227 -23.96 -21.68 4.17
C THR A 227 -22.82 -21.90 5.17
N ASN A 228 -22.55 -20.94 6.07
CA ASN A 228 -21.51 -21.11 7.08
C ASN A 228 -21.81 -22.34 7.91
N THR A 229 -20.86 -23.26 8.08
CA THR A 229 -21.05 -24.46 8.91
C THR A 229 -20.19 -24.37 10.17
N THR A 230 -18.88 -24.17 9.98
CA THR A 230 -17.87 -24.20 11.05
C THR A 230 -17.01 -22.94 11.10
N GLY A 231 -17.11 -22.04 10.12
CA GLY A 231 -16.33 -20.80 10.07
C GLY A 231 -16.55 -19.92 11.31
N ILE A 232 -15.46 -19.28 11.76
CA ILE A 232 -15.38 -18.50 13.00
C ILE A 232 -15.04 -17.05 12.70
N GLY A 233 -15.66 -16.13 13.45
CA GLY A 233 -15.24 -14.72 13.47
C GLY A 233 -15.56 -13.95 12.20
N ASN A 234 -16.58 -14.36 11.43
CA ASN A 234 -16.95 -13.68 10.20
C ASN A 234 -17.99 -12.56 10.47
N THR A 235 -17.84 -11.44 9.79
CA THR A 235 -18.81 -10.33 9.79
C THR A 235 -19.39 -10.15 8.39
N ALA A 236 -20.70 -10.28 8.22
CA ALA A 236 -21.40 -10.12 6.96
C ALA A 236 -22.55 -9.11 7.12
N ALA A 237 -22.45 -7.95 6.46
CA ALA A 237 -23.44 -6.89 6.49
C ALA A 237 -23.89 -6.54 5.05
N GLY A 238 -25.03 -7.06 4.63
CA GLY A 238 -25.55 -6.88 3.28
C GLY A 238 -26.31 -8.11 2.79
N MET A 239 -27.11 -7.93 1.74
CA MET A 239 -27.79 -9.05 1.10
C MET A 239 -26.77 -9.99 0.47
N SER A 240 -26.84 -11.28 0.81
CA SER A 240 -25.95 -12.34 0.31
C SER A 240 -24.44 -12.09 0.52
N ALA A 241 -24.06 -11.24 1.48
CA ALA A 241 -22.67 -11.11 1.89
C ALA A 241 -22.17 -12.44 2.49
N LEU A 242 -20.98 -12.91 2.05
CA LEU A 242 -20.40 -14.21 2.44
C LEU A 242 -21.35 -15.42 2.22
N TYR A 243 -22.19 -15.38 1.18
CA TYR A 243 -23.23 -16.39 0.92
C TYR A 243 -22.70 -17.84 0.92
N ALA A 244 -21.58 -18.10 0.25
CA ALA A 244 -21.00 -19.43 0.07
C ALA A 244 -19.95 -19.84 1.13
N ASN A 245 -19.73 -19.03 2.18
CA ASN A 245 -18.70 -19.32 3.17
C ASN A 245 -19.05 -20.60 3.92
N THR A 246 -18.17 -21.60 3.91
CA THR A 246 -18.40 -22.88 4.61
C THR A 246 -17.54 -23.00 5.86
N THR A 247 -16.24 -22.74 5.70
CA THR A 247 -15.17 -22.96 6.70
C THR A 247 -14.23 -21.77 6.86
N GLY A 248 -14.33 -20.74 5.99
CA GLY A 248 -13.48 -19.56 6.04
C GLY A 248 -13.66 -18.78 7.34
N ASN A 249 -12.57 -18.27 7.89
CA ASN A 249 -12.51 -17.58 9.17
C ASN A 249 -12.09 -16.11 9.01
N PHE A 250 -12.52 -15.28 9.96
CA PHE A 250 -12.10 -13.89 10.09
C PHE A 250 -12.33 -13.01 8.86
N ASN A 251 -13.38 -13.32 8.07
CA ASN A 251 -13.74 -12.50 6.91
C ASN A 251 -14.72 -11.39 7.30
N THR A 252 -14.51 -10.19 6.77
CA THR A 252 -15.42 -9.06 6.89
C THR A 252 -15.97 -8.73 5.51
N ALA A 253 -17.29 -8.76 5.34
CA ALA A 253 -17.99 -8.44 4.10
C ALA A 253 -19.10 -7.43 4.38
N ALA A 254 -19.02 -6.24 3.79
CA ALA A 254 -20.02 -5.18 3.94
C ALA A 254 -20.45 -4.67 2.56
N GLY A 255 -21.66 -5.01 2.12
CA GLY A 255 -22.17 -4.68 0.78
C GLY A 255 -23.00 -5.82 0.21
N ILE A 256 -23.78 -5.52 -0.83
CA ILE A 256 -24.54 -6.55 -1.56
C ILE A 256 -23.54 -7.44 -2.29
N ASP A 257 -23.64 -8.74 -2.06
CA ASP A 257 -22.77 -9.76 -2.67
C ASP A 257 -21.26 -9.61 -2.41
N ALA A 258 -20.85 -8.87 -1.38
CA ALA A 258 -19.45 -8.82 -0.96
C ALA A 258 -19.00 -10.23 -0.52
N LEU A 259 -17.87 -10.72 -1.05
CA LEU A 259 -17.35 -12.07 -0.80
C LEU A 259 -18.37 -13.21 -1.06
N ARG A 260 -19.31 -13.03 -1.99
CA ARG A 260 -20.43 -13.98 -2.22
C ARG A 260 -19.98 -15.43 -2.38
N TYR A 261 -18.91 -15.68 -3.15
CA TYR A 261 -18.44 -17.04 -3.46
C TYR A 261 -17.29 -17.54 -2.57
N ASN A 262 -16.91 -16.81 -1.51
CA ASN A 262 -15.84 -17.26 -0.61
C ASN A 262 -16.24 -18.59 0.02
N THR A 263 -15.45 -19.66 -0.13
CA THR A 263 -15.78 -20.98 0.43
C THR A 263 -14.95 -21.27 1.68
N SER A 264 -13.62 -21.10 1.59
CA SER A 264 -12.67 -21.37 2.68
C SER A 264 -11.56 -20.33 2.83
N GLY A 265 -11.57 -19.26 2.02
CA GLY A 265 -10.65 -18.13 2.17
C GLY A 265 -10.78 -17.47 3.55
N ASN A 266 -9.66 -17.05 4.13
CA ASN A 266 -9.55 -16.49 5.47
C ASN A 266 -9.03 -15.05 5.46
N SER A 267 -9.41 -14.30 6.48
CA SER A 267 -8.87 -12.97 6.76
C SER A 267 -9.01 -11.99 5.59
N ASN A 268 -10.13 -12.07 4.86
CA ASN A 268 -10.45 -11.12 3.79
C ASN A 268 -11.37 -10.00 4.31
N ALA A 269 -11.10 -8.76 3.90
CA ALA A 269 -11.97 -7.62 4.14
C ALA A 269 -12.51 -7.11 2.80
N ALA A 270 -13.84 -7.09 2.61
CA ALA A 270 -14.52 -6.66 1.41
C ALA A 270 -15.61 -5.65 1.74
N VAL A 271 -15.50 -4.42 1.24
CA VAL A 271 -16.46 -3.34 1.50
C VAL A 271 -16.92 -2.73 0.18
N GLY A 272 -18.20 -2.83 -0.14
CA GLY A 272 -18.80 -2.36 -1.38
C GLY A 272 -19.53 -3.48 -2.12
N THR A 273 -20.46 -3.11 -2.98
CA THR A 273 -21.21 -4.06 -3.80
C THR A 273 -20.27 -4.85 -4.70
N GLN A 274 -20.38 -6.18 -4.65
CA GLN A 274 -19.58 -7.14 -5.42
C GLN A 274 -18.05 -7.00 -5.22
N SER A 275 -17.61 -6.43 -4.10
CA SER A 275 -16.20 -6.45 -3.72
C SER A 275 -15.77 -7.90 -3.40
N LEU A 276 -14.66 -8.36 -4.00
CA LEU A 276 -14.17 -9.75 -3.90
C LEU A 276 -15.21 -10.83 -4.24
N TYR A 277 -16.12 -10.55 -5.19
CA TYR A 277 -17.29 -11.39 -5.48
C TYR A 277 -16.97 -12.86 -5.79
N PHE A 278 -15.97 -13.13 -6.64
CA PHE A 278 -15.60 -14.49 -7.07
C PHE A 278 -14.50 -15.16 -6.21
N ASN A 279 -14.10 -14.58 -5.08
CA ASN A 279 -13.07 -15.20 -4.22
C ASN A 279 -13.57 -16.56 -3.75
N THR A 280 -12.72 -17.59 -3.77
CA THR A 280 -13.06 -18.94 -3.28
C THR A 280 -12.16 -19.33 -2.11
N THR A 281 -10.85 -19.29 -2.33
CA THR A 281 -9.82 -19.76 -1.38
C THR A 281 -8.73 -18.73 -1.11
N GLY A 282 -8.79 -17.56 -1.74
CA GLY A 282 -7.83 -16.47 -1.52
C GLY A 282 -7.87 -15.96 -0.08
N ASN A 283 -6.70 -15.61 0.46
CA ASN A 283 -6.54 -15.16 1.85
C ASN A 283 -5.90 -13.78 1.92
N TYR A 284 -6.12 -13.08 3.03
CA TYR A 284 -5.45 -11.81 3.35
C TYR A 284 -5.67 -10.71 2.31
N ASN A 285 -6.84 -10.68 1.67
CA ASN A 285 -7.18 -9.63 0.71
C ASN A 285 -7.96 -8.49 1.39
N THR A 286 -7.61 -7.25 1.08
CA THR A 286 -8.37 -6.05 1.45
C THR A 286 -8.95 -5.44 0.19
N SER A 287 -10.27 -5.30 0.13
CA SER A 287 -10.99 -4.83 -1.04
C SER A 287 -12.06 -3.82 -0.64
N MET A 288 -12.04 -2.64 -1.25
CA MET A 288 -12.98 -1.56 -0.95
C MET A 288 -13.40 -0.83 -2.24
N GLY A 289 -14.69 -0.80 -2.53
CA GLY A 289 -15.27 -0.14 -3.69
C GLY A 289 -16.11 -1.08 -4.56
N TYR A 290 -16.98 -0.50 -5.38
CA TYR A 290 -17.81 -1.25 -6.32
C TYR A 290 -16.93 -2.06 -7.30
N ASN A 291 -17.17 -3.37 -7.39
CA ASN A 291 -16.43 -4.33 -8.23
C ASN A 291 -14.91 -4.34 -8.00
N SER A 292 -14.43 -3.90 -6.84
CA SER A 292 -13.03 -4.06 -6.47
C SER A 292 -12.68 -5.55 -6.35
N MET A 293 -11.60 -5.99 -7.00
CA MET A 293 -11.19 -7.41 -7.07
C MET A 293 -12.29 -8.39 -7.51
N LEU A 294 -13.20 -7.98 -8.40
CA LEU A 294 -14.37 -8.78 -8.77
C LEU A 294 -14.02 -10.23 -9.16
N ASN A 295 -13.00 -10.41 -10.00
CA ASN A 295 -12.65 -11.71 -10.59
C ASN A 295 -11.62 -12.52 -9.81
N SER A 296 -11.14 -12.05 -8.65
CA SER A 296 -10.10 -12.75 -7.90
C SER A 296 -10.67 -14.01 -7.28
N LYS A 297 -10.13 -15.19 -7.65
CA LYS A 297 -10.60 -16.52 -7.20
C LYS A 297 -9.70 -17.11 -6.11
N THR A 298 -8.39 -17.03 -6.31
CA THR A 298 -7.36 -17.64 -5.44
C THR A 298 -6.24 -16.67 -5.08
N GLY A 299 -6.32 -15.42 -5.56
CA GLY A 299 -5.35 -14.36 -5.26
C GLY A 299 -5.26 -14.10 -3.75
N SER A 300 -4.06 -13.77 -3.27
CA SER A 300 -3.82 -13.62 -1.83
C SER A 300 -2.87 -12.48 -1.54
N GLY A 301 -3.09 -11.80 -0.41
CA GLY A 301 -2.25 -10.67 0.02
C GLY A 301 -2.42 -9.41 -0.83
N ASN A 302 -3.59 -9.23 -1.47
CA ASN A 302 -3.83 -8.08 -2.33
C ASN A 302 -4.58 -6.96 -1.58
N THR A 303 -4.28 -5.71 -1.89
CA THR A 303 -5.02 -4.53 -1.43
C THR A 303 -5.61 -3.81 -2.64
N ALA A 304 -6.93 -3.65 -2.71
CA ALA A 304 -7.63 -2.96 -3.78
C ALA A 304 -8.63 -1.94 -3.21
N ILE A 305 -8.43 -0.66 -3.48
CA ILE A 305 -9.28 0.42 -2.98
C ILE A 305 -9.65 1.33 -4.15
N GLY A 306 -10.93 1.33 -4.53
CA GLY A 306 -11.46 2.12 -5.63
C GLY A 306 -12.44 1.34 -6.49
N ASN A 307 -13.27 2.07 -7.24
CA ASN A 307 -14.15 1.47 -8.24
C ASN A 307 -13.32 0.70 -9.28
N ASN A 308 -13.63 -0.59 -9.47
CA ASN A 308 -12.95 -1.49 -10.40
C ASN A 308 -11.42 -1.59 -10.21
N ALA A 309 -10.90 -1.32 -9.00
CA ALA A 309 -9.49 -1.56 -8.68
C ALA A 309 -9.19 -3.07 -8.70
N LEU A 310 -8.10 -3.48 -9.34
CA LEU A 310 -7.68 -4.88 -9.46
C LEU A 310 -8.76 -5.82 -10.05
N PHE A 311 -9.58 -5.31 -10.98
CA PHE A 311 -10.81 -5.96 -11.44
C PHE A 311 -10.62 -7.36 -12.08
N SER A 312 -9.62 -7.52 -12.94
CA SER A 312 -9.43 -8.73 -13.76
C SER A 312 -8.51 -9.79 -13.13
N ASP A 313 -7.91 -9.51 -11.97
CA ASP A 313 -7.02 -10.46 -11.32
C ASP A 313 -7.77 -11.75 -10.96
N SER A 314 -7.22 -12.93 -11.25
CA SER A 314 -7.82 -14.22 -10.89
C SER A 314 -7.02 -14.96 -9.80
N ALA A 315 -5.69 -14.84 -9.79
CA ALA A 315 -4.78 -15.60 -8.93
C ALA A 315 -3.52 -14.83 -8.49
N GLY A 316 -3.38 -13.56 -8.88
CA GLY A 316 -2.24 -12.72 -8.54
C GLY A 316 -2.09 -12.49 -7.04
N ARG A 317 -0.87 -12.18 -6.62
CA ARG A 317 -0.51 -12.05 -5.21
C ARG A 317 0.28 -10.78 -4.93
N ALA A 318 0.18 -10.31 -3.69
CA ALA A 318 0.97 -9.19 -3.18
C ALA A 318 0.84 -7.91 -4.04
N ASN A 319 -0.35 -7.63 -4.57
CA ASN A 319 -0.62 -6.43 -5.35
C ASN A 319 -1.26 -5.33 -4.50
N VAL A 320 -0.90 -4.08 -4.75
CA VAL A 320 -1.54 -2.88 -4.20
C VAL A 320 -2.15 -2.08 -5.35
N ALA A 321 -3.46 -1.87 -5.35
CA ALA A 321 -4.21 -1.11 -6.33
C ALA A 321 -5.10 -0.08 -5.64
N ILE A 322 -4.72 1.20 -5.65
CA ILE A 322 -5.46 2.26 -4.97
C ILE A 322 -5.79 3.35 -5.99
N GLY A 323 -7.07 3.54 -6.28
CA GLY A 323 -7.57 4.48 -7.28
C GLY A 323 -8.61 3.84 -8.21
N VAL A 324 -9.42 4.67 -8.85
CA VAL A 324 -10.42 4.21 -9.82
C VAL A 324 -9.70 3.58 -11.02
N GLY A 325 -10.04 2.32 -11.32
CA GLY A 325 -9.41 1.56 -12.41
C GLY A 325 -7.92 1.31 -12.23
N ALA A 326 -7.34 1.49 -11.03
CA ALA A 326 -5.96 1.08 -10.79
C ALA A 326 -5.82 -0.42 -11.04
N LEU A 327 -4.84 -0.81 -11.87
CA LEU A 327 -4.51 -2.21 -12.15
C LEU A 327 -5.71 -3.03 -12.70
N HIS A 328 -6.45 -2.48 -13.66
CA HIS A 328 -7.76 -3.01 -14.08
C HIS A 328 -7.70 -4.28 -14.97
N TYR A 329 -6.93 -4.27 -16.07
CA TYR A 329 -6.88 -5.36 -17.06
C TYR A 329 -5.68 -6.30 -16.86
N GLN A 330 -5.43 -6.72 -15.62
CA GLN A 330 -4.37 -7.69 -15.32
C GLN A 330 -4.83 -9.13 -15.44
N TYR A 331 -3.93 -10.02 -15.85
CA TYR A 331 -4.14 -11.47 -15.74
C TYR A 331 -3.03 -12.10 -14.89
N ASN A 332 -3.33 -12.37 -13.62
CA ASN A 332 -2.47 -13.10 -12.66
C ASN A 332 -1.07 -12.51 -12.42
N ARG A 333 -0.96 -11.18 -12.42
CA ARG A 333 0.31 -10.48 -12.10
C ARG A 333 0.50 -10.39 -10.60
N SER A 334 1.76 -10.37 -10.17
CA SER A 334 2.11 -10.30 -8.75
C SER A 334 3.17 -9.22 -8.51
N ASN A 335 3.29 -8.81 -7.25
CA ASN A 335 4.27 -7.82 -6.78
C ASN A 335 4.11 -6.45 -7.44
N ILE A 336 2.87 -6.03 -7.70
CA ILE A 336 2.58 -4.74 -8.34
C ILE A 336 2.15 -3.70 -7.32
N VAL A 337 2.67 -2.48 -7.46
CA VAL A 337 2.13 -1.29 -6.76
C VAL A 337 1.53 -0.34 -7.79
N ALA A 338 0.24 -0.04 -7.68
CA ALA A 338 -0.50 0.86 -8.56
C ALA A 338 -1.34 1.82 -7.70
N ILE A 339 -0.87 3.06 -7.55
CA ILE A 339 -1.53 4.09 -6.73
C ILE A 339 -1.80 5.32 -7.60
N GLY A 340 -3.07 5.64 -7.82
CA GLY A 340 -3.54 6.70 -8.72
C GLY A 340 -4.63 6.18 -9.67
N ASP A 341 -5.45 7.08 -10.23
CA ASP A 341 -6.45 6.65 -11.21
C ASP A 341 -5.77 6.07 -12.46
N SER A 342 -6.25 4.91 -12.89
CA SER A 342 -5.72 4.19 -14.06
C SER A 342 -4.20 3.93 -14.04
N ALA A 343 -3.54 3.93 -12.87
CA ALA A 343 -2.16 3.49 -12.75
C ALA A 343 -2.07 2.01 -13.16
N LEU A 344 -1.12 1.67 -14.05
CA LEU A 344 -0.94 0.31 -14.60
C LEU A 344 -2.22 -0.31 -15.19
N PHE A 345 -3.08 0.49 -15.81
CA PHE A 345 -4.41 0.08 -16.29
C PHE A 345 -4.39 -1.19 -17.18
N THR A 346 -3.44 -1.29 -18.13
CA THR A 346 -3.31 -2.43 -19.05
C THR A 346 -2.15 -3.36 -18.76
N ASN A 347 -1.49 -3.25 -17.59
CA ASN A 347 -0.34 -4.09 -17.25
C ASN A 347 -0.67 -5.59 -17.47
N GLY A 348 0.27 -6.39 -17.95
CA GLY A 348 0.05 -7.81 -18.19
C GLY A 348 -1.05 -8.19 -19.20
N TYR A 349 -1.66 -7.24 -19.92
CA TYR A 349 -2.74 -7.54 -20.88
C TYR A 349 -2.18 -8.31 -22.09
N PHE A 350 -2.68 -9.53 -22.31
CA PHE A 350 -2.15 -10.52 -23.26
C PHE A 350 -0.69 -10.94 -23.05
N ALA A 351 -0.14 -10.73 -21.85
CA ALA A 351 1.26 -11.05 -21.54
C ALA A 351 1.45 -12.51 -21.08
N ALA A 352 2.64 -13.09 -21.29
CA ALA A 352 3.02 -14.39 -20.73
C ALA A 352 3.16 -14.33 -19.21
N ALA A 353 3.15 -15.46 -18.48
CA ALA A 353 3.05 -15.49 -17.01
C ALA A 353 4.12 -14.68 -16.23
N ASN A 354 5.31 -14.45 -16.80
CA ASN A 354 6.43 -13.75 -16.16
C ASN A 354 6.62 -12.29 -16.63
N GLU A 355 5.71 -11.80 -17.46
CA GLU A 355 5.74 -10.44 -18.01
C GLU A 355 4.80 -9.52 -17.23
N GLY A 356 5.04 -8.21 -17.26
CA GLY A 356 4.19 -7.26 -16.54
C GLY A 356 4.21 -7.45 -15.03
N VAL A 357 5.31 -7.94 -14.46
CA VAL A 357 5.47 -8.19 -13.01
C VAL A 357 6.38 -7.14 -12.37
N GLU A 358 6.30 -7.00 -11.04
CA GLU A 358 7.25 -6.21 -10.25
C GLU A 358 7.32 -4.71 -10.65
N ASN A 359 6.21 -4.16 -11.15
CA ASN A 359 6.10 -2.75 -11.50
C ASN A 359 5.58 -1.91 -10.32
N THR A 360 6.14 -0.72 -10.14
CA THR A 360 5.67 0.29 -9.20
C THR A 360 5.21 1.52 -9.96
N ALA A 361 3.95 1.90 -9.82
CA ALA A 361 3.33 3.08 -10.41
C ALA A 361 2.62 3.90 -9.33
N VAL A 362 3.09 5.12 -9.11
CA VAL A 362 2.50 6.06 -8.13
C VAL A 362 2.25 7.40 -8.82
N GLY A 363 0.99 7.65 -9.19
CA GLY A 363 0.55 8.82 -9.92
C GLY A 363 -0.60 8.50 -10.87
N SER A 364 -1.44 9.49 -11.18
CA SER A 364 -2.50 9.34 -12.19
C SER A 364 -1.89 8.92 -13.53
N LYS A 365 -2.37 7.78 -14.05
CA LYS A 365 -1.96 7.19 -15.33
C LYS A 365 -0.45 6.92 -15.45
N ALA A 366 0.26 6.77 -14.34
CA ALA A 366 1.63 6.25 -14.35
C ALA A 366 1.65 4.81 -14.89
N LEU A 367 2.56 4.51 -15.83
CA LEU A 367 2.66 3.20 -16.51
C LEU A 367 1.34 2.70 -17.11
N ARG A 368 0.41 3.60 -17.50
CA ARG A 368 -0.96 3.25 -17.90
C ARG A 368 -1.01 2.18 -19.00
N ASN A 369 -0.17 2.33 -20.04
CA ASN A 369 -0.19 1.49 -21.23
C ASN A 369 0.77 0.29 -21.14
N ASN A 370 1.40 0.05 -19.99
CA ASN A 370 2.31 -1.09 -19.83
C ASN A 370 1.57 -2.38 -20.19
N THR A 371 2.20 -3.27 -20.96
CA THR A 371 1.62 -4.57 -21.31
C THR A 371 2.54 -5.68 -20.82
N THR A 372 3.77 -5.78 -21.33
CA THR A 372 4.70 -6.87 -20.98
C THR A 372 5.91 -6.41 -20.15
N GLY A 373 6.16 -5.10 -20.07
CA GLY A 373 7.30 -4.54 -19.35
C GLY A 373 7.30 -4.89 -17.86
N SER A 374 8.42 -5.37 -17.34
CA SER A 374 8.59 -5.73 -15.92
C SER A 374 9.61 -4.83 -15.22
N ASN A 375 9.58 -4.79 -13.90
CA ASN A 375 10.57 -4.09 -13.07
C ASN A 375 10.68 -2.57 -13.35
N ASN A 376 9.59 -1.93 -13.75
CA ASN A 376 9.57 -0.48 -13.97
C ASN A 376 9.06 0.25 -12.72
N THR A 377 9.68 1.39 -12.42
CA THR A 377 9.24 2.32 -11.38
C THR A 377 8.83 3.64 -12.03
N GLY A 378 7.55 4.00 -11.99
CA GLY A 378 7.01 5.27 -12.47
C GLY A 378 6.34 6.05 -11.34
N ILE A 379 6.91 7.19 -10.95
CA ILE A 379 6.39 8.04 -9.87
C ILE A 379 6.14 9.44 -10.43
N GLY A 380 4.88 9.86 -10.47
CA GLY A 380 4.44 11.15 -11.01
C GLY A 380 3.26 11.01 -11.97
N PHE A 381 2.57 12.13 -12.23
CA PHE A 381 1.55 12.19 -13.27
C PHE A 381 2.18 11.81 -14.61
N HIS A 382 1.62 10.81 -15.30
CA HIS A 382 2.07 10.37 -16.61
C HIS A 382 3.54 9.84 -16.67
N ALA A 383 4.16 9.50 -15.55
CA ALA A 383 5.47 8.85 -15.58
C ALA A 383 5.39 7.50 -16.31
N LEU A 384 6.25 7.28 -17.32
CA LEU A 384 6.27 6.06 -18.16
C LEU A 384 4.91 5.69 -18.80
N ARG A 385 4.02 6.66 -19.05
CA ARG A 385 2.63 6.39 -19.46
C ARG A 385 2.52 5.51 -20.71
N ALA A 386 3.37 5.74 -21.72
CA ALA A 386 3.32 5.02 -23.00
C ALA A 386 4.11 3.71 -23.02
N ASN A 387 4.77 3.32 -21.91
CA ASN A 387 5.57 2.10 -21.85
C ASN A 387 4.72 0.92 -22.26
N THR A 388 5.20 0.06 -23.15
CA THR A 388 4.51 -1.18 -23.55
C THR A 388 5.29 -2.39 -23.07
N SER A 389 6.52 -2.55 -23.53
CA SER A 389 7.39 -3.69 -23.20
C SER A 389 8.73 -3.31 -22.57
N GLY A 390 9.05 -2.02 -22.46
CA GLY A 390 10.25 -1.55 -21.78
C GLY A 390 10.35 -2.07 -20.35
N PHE A 391 11.55 -2.44 -19.90
CA PHE A 391 11.79 -3.04 -18.59
C PHE A 391 12.95 -2.35 -17.87
N LEU A 392 12.99 -2.48 -16.54
CA LEU A 392 14.04 -1.90 -15.70
C LEU A 392 14.22 -0.38 -15.89
N ASN A 393 13.13 0.34 -16.16
CA ASN A 393 13.14 1.80 -16.20
C ASN A 393 12.72 2.41 -14.85
N THR A 394 13.39 3.46 -14.41
CA THR A 394 13.02 4.27 -13.25
C THR A 394 12.71 5.69 -13.70
N ALA A 395 11.49 6.17 -13.47
CA ALA A 395 11.04 7.50 -13.86
C ALA A 395 10.34 8.20 -12.70
N THR A 396 10.98 9.25 -12.19
CA THR A 396 10.43 10.08 -11.11
C THR A 396 10.27 11.52 -11.59
N GLY A 397 9.03 12.02 -11.60
CA GLY A 397 8.72 13.40 -12.01
C GLY A 397 7.47 13.50 -12.89
N TYR A 398 7.00 14.73 -13.07
CA TYR A 398 5.88 15.02 -13.98
C TYR A 398 6.28 14.70 -15.42
N GLN A 399 5.55 13.77 -16.07
CA GLN A 399 5.79 13.31 -17.44
C GLN A 399 7.23 12.80 -17.72
N ALA A 400 7.91 12.30 -16.69
CA ALA A 400 9.21 11.63 -16.86
C ALA A 400 9.05 10.37 -17.73
N LEU A 401 9.86 10.22 -18.79
CA LEU A 401 9.81 9.08 -19.72
C LEU A 401 8.41 8.81 -20.34
N ASP A 402 7.57 9.83 -20.52
CA ASP A 402 6.16 9.68 -20.94
C ASP A 402 5.97 8.90 -22.25
N SER A 403 6.87 9.05 -23.22
CA SER A 403 6.78 8.44 -24.57
C SER A 403 7.54 7.12 -24.73
N ASN A 404 8.16 6.58 -23.67
CA ASN A 404 8.93 5.33 -23.75
C ASN A 404 8.00 4.21 -24.20
N THR A 405 8.36 3.44 -25.22
CA THR A 405 7.56 2.28 -25.66
C THR A 405 8.30 0.99 -25.29
N THR A 406 9.51 0.82 -25.80
CA THR A 406 10.32 -0.39 -25.62
C THR A 406 11.71 -0.14 -25.01
N GLY A 407 12.09 1.11 -24.77
CA GLY A 407 13.36 1.45 -24.12
C GLY A 407 13.49 0.83 -22.73
N TYR A 408 14.71 0.45 -22.35
CA TYR A 408 15.00 -0.28 -21.11
C TYR A 408 16.23 0.29 -20.40
N TYR A 409 16.42 -0.03 -19.11
CA TYR A 409 17.52 0.51 -18.29
C TYR A 409 17.62 2.04 -18.23
N ASN A 410 16.54 2.78 -18.49
CA ASN A 410 16.57 4.24 -18.37
C ASN A 410 16.27 4.67 -16.94
N THR A 411 17.08 5.56 -16.38
CA THR A 411 16.89 6.14 -15.06
C THR A 411 16.69 7.64 -15.19
N THR A 412 15.58 8.17 -14.69
CA THR A 412 15.32 9.60 -14.75
C THR A 412 14.64 10.18 -13.52
N SER A 413 15.06 11.40 -13.17
CA SER A 413 14.52 12.19 -12.07
C SER A 413 14.43 13.65 -12.49
N GLY A 414 13.21 14.13 -12.77
CA GLY A 414 12.96 15.50 -13.22
C GLY A 414 11.63 15.65 -13.95
N ALA A 415 11.08 16.86 -14.00
CA ALA A 415 9.94 17.13 -14.86
C ALA A 415 10.40 17.11 -16.32
N TYR A 416 9.65 16.42 -17.19
CA TYR A 416 9.92 16.31 -18.64
C TYR A 416 11.26 15.68 -19.02
N SER A 417 11.97 15.04 -18.09
CA SER A 417 13.24 14.39 -18.39
C SER A 417 13.00 13.11 -19.21
N LEU A 418 13.80 12.91 -20.26
CA LEU A 418 13.64 11.81 -21.23
C LEU A 418 12.21 11.67 -21.83
N ILE A 419 11.41 12.75 -21.87
CA ILE A 419 9.99 12.69 -22.24
C ILE A 419 9.73 12.11 -23.64
N SER A 420 10.64 12.34 -24.59
CA SER A 420 10.52 11.90 -25.98
C SER A 420 11.19 10.55 -26.25
N ASN A 421 11.78 9.91 -25.25
CA ASN A 421 12.49 8.63 -25.42
C ASN A 421 11.49 7.59 -25.88
N THR A 422 11.72 6.95 -27.03
CA THR A 422 10.82 5.90 -27.55
C THR A 422 11.47 4.53 -27.34
N THR A 423 12.69 4.34 -27.86
CA THR A 423 13.41 3.05 -27.82
C THR A 423 14.81 3.14 -27.23
N GLY A 424 15.34 4.34 -26.97
CA GLY A 424 16.66 4.51 -26.37
C GLY A 424 16.78 3.79 -25.01
N TYR A 425 17.95 3.24 -24.72
CA TYR A 425 18.21 2.46 -23.51
C TYR A 425 19.48 2.89 -22.77
N ALA A 426 19.57 2.49 -21.50
CA ALA A 426 20.70 2.80 -20.61
C ALA A 426 21.01 4.31 -20.47
N ASN A 427 19.99 5.18 -20.56
CA ASN A 427 20.17 6.62 -20.34
C ASN A 427 19.91 7.00 -18.88
N THR A 428 20.73 7.90 -18.34
CA THR A 428 20.55 8.50 -17.01
C THR A 428 20.28 9.99 -17.16
N ALA A 429 19.13 10.49 -16.73
CA ALA A 429 18.75 11.91 -16.83
C ALA A 429 18.24 12.47 -15.51
N ALA A 430 18.94 13.44 -14.91
CA ALA A 430 18.55 14.08 -13.67
C ALA A 430 18.51 15.61 -13.84
N GLY A 431 17.33 16.21 -13.66
CA GLY A 431 17.10 17.63 -13.91
C GLY A 431 15.89 17.87 -14.81
N VAL A 432 15.29 19.06 -14.70
CA VAL A 432 14.15 19.43 -15.56
C VAL A 432 14.60 19.43 -17.02
N SER A 433 13.86 18.73 -17.88
CA SER A 433 14.13 18.60 -19.31
C SER A 433 15.52 18.06 -19.69
N ALA A 434 16.22 17.37 -18.77
CA ALA A 434 17.43 16.64 -19.13
C ALA A 434 17.09 15.55 -20.17
N LEU A 435 17.87 15.48 -21.26
CA LEU A 435 17.63 14.56 -22.40
C LEU A 435 16.21 14.63 -23.00
N TYR A 436 15.58 15.80 -22.98
CA TYR A 436 14.19 16.01 -23.39
C TYR A 436 13.83 15.42 -24.77
N ALA A 437 14.68 15.62 -25.77
CA ALA A 437 14.43 15.23 -27.17
C ALA A 437 15.01 13.85 -27.55
N ASN A 438 15.58 13.10 -26.61
CA ASN A 438 16.19 11.80 -26.92
C ASN A 438 15.11 10.88 -27.46
N THR A 439 15.29 10.30 -28.65
CA THR A 439 14.34 9.36 -29.23
C THR A 439 14.91 7.94 -29.16
N THR A 440 16.11 7.76 -29.72
CA THR A 440 16.79 6.45 -29.81
C THR A 440 18.21 6.46 -29.27
N GLY A 441 18.74 7.60 -28.79
CA GLY A 441 20.09 7.66 -28.23
C GLY A 441 20.26 6.77 -27.00
N GLU A 442 21.45 6.22 -26.81
CA GLU A 442 21.78 5.20 -25.82
C GLU A 442 23.00 5.58 -24.98
N HIS A 443 23.06 5.06 -23.75
CA HIS A 443 24.20 5.25 -22.85
C HIS A 443 24.55 6.73 -22.58
N ASN A 444 23.57 7.63 -22.58
CA ASN A 444 23.78 9.04 -22.26
C ASN A 444 23.55 9.33 -20.78
N THR A 445 24.41 10.16 -20.19
CA THR A 445 24.27 10.67 -18.83
C THR A 445 24.10 12.19 -18.86
N ALA A 446 22.95 12.69 -18.40
CA ALA A 446 22.63 14.11 -18.33
C ALA A 446 22.25 14.50 -16.90
N HIS A 447 23.00 15.39 -16.29
CA HIS A 447 22.72 15.90 -14.95
C HIS A 447 22.74 17.44 -14.96
N GLY A 448 21.58 18.05 -14.74
CA GLY A 448 21.37 19.50 -14.80
C GLY A 448 20.11 19.85 -15.57
N ILE A 449 19.57 21.05 -15.31
CA ILE A 449 18.48 21.59 -16.13
C ILE A 449 18.96 21.71 -17.57
N ASP A 450 18.17 21.19 -18.51
CA ASP A 450 18.43 21.23 -19.96
C ASP A 450 19.77 20.61 -20.41
N ALA A 451 20.41 19.79 -19.57
CA ALA A 451 21.59 19.02 -20.00
C ALA A 451 21.18 18.06 -21.13
N LEU A 452 21.94 18.06 -22.24
CA LEU A 452 21.67 17.23 -23.43
C LEU A 452 20.24 17.39 -24.00
N ARG A 453 19.59 18.56 -23.82
CA ARG A 453 18.17 18.78 -24.15
C ARG A 453 17.79 18.34 -25.57
N TYR A 454 18.62 18.65 -26.57
CA TYR A 454 18.34 18.40 -27.98
C TYR A 454 18.98 17.12 -28.55
N ASN A 455 19.54 16.24 -27.72
CA ASN A 455 20.05 14.95 -28.19
C ASN A 455 18.91 14.13 -28.78
N THR A 456 19.02 13.67 -30.03
CA THR A 456 18.00 12.82 -30.65
C THR A 456 18.50 11.37 -30.74
N THR A 457 19.67 11.16 -31.34
CA THR A 457 20.26 9.84 -31.60
C THR A 457 21.71 9.69 -31.13
N GLY A 458 22.33 10.74 -30.59
CA GLY A 458 23.70 10.69 -30.10
C GLY A 458 23.85 9.71 -28.93
N ASN A 459 24.99 8.99 -28.91
CA ASN A 459 25.27 7.92 -27.95
C ASN A 459 26.49 8.23 -27.08
N PHE A 460 26.57 7.61 -25.90
CA PHE A 460 27.74 7.67 -25.03
C PHE A 460 28.15 9.10 -24.64
N ASN A 461 27.18 10.02 -24.50
CA ASN A 461 27.47 11.39 -24.07
C ASN A 461 27.29 11.55 -22.56
N THR A 462 28.23 12.24 -21.91
CA THR A 462 28.13 12.67 -20.51
C THR A 462 28.03 14.19 -20.46
N ALA A 463 26.97 14.74 -19.88
CA ALA A 463 26.76 16.17 -19.70
C ALA A 463 26.38 16.46 -18.23
N LEU A 464 27.31 17.02 -17.47
CA LEU A 464 27.16 17.35 -16.07
C LEU A 464 27.23 18.88 -15.88
N GLY A 465 26.08 19.53 -15.69
CA GLY A 465 25.95 20.97 -15.55
C GLY A 465 24.67 21.48 -16.20
N ALA A 466 24.15 22.62 -15.71
CA ALA A 466 23.02 23.28 -16.35
C ALA A 466 23.38 23.63 -17.80
N THR A 467 22.52 23.25 -18.75
CA THR A 467 22.68 23.46 -20.20
C THR A 467 24.00 22.93 -20.78
N ALA A 468 24.64 21.96 -20.12
CA ALA A 468 25.80 21.27 -20.69
C ALA A 468 25.37 20.47 -21.93
N LEU A 469 26.16 20.58 -23.01
CA LEU A 469 25.92 19.89 -24.29
C LEU A 469 24.51 20.11 -24.88
N PHE A 470 23.94 21.31 -24.68
CA PHE A 470 22.55 21.64 -24.99
C PHE A 470 22.15 21.36 -26.45
N SER A 471 22.99 21.76 -27.41
CA SER A 471 22.67 21.74 -28.85
C SER A 471 23.02 20.42 -29.56
N ASN A 472 23.58 19.43 -28.86
CA ASN A 472 23.98 18.17 -29.48
C ASN A 472 22.76 17.42 -30.00
N SER A 473 22.70 17.16 -31.31
CA SER A 473 21.59 16.38 -31.90
C SER A 473 22.00 14.92 -32.18
N ILE A 474 23.22 14.72 -32.68
CA ILE A 474 23.71 13.41 -33.17
C ILE A 474 25.12 13.04 -32.68
N GLY A 475 25.87 13.99 -32.13
CA GLY A 475 27.26 13.78 -31.70
C GLY A 475 27.33 12.72 -30.60
N SER A 476 28.38 11.91 -30.64
CA SER A 476 28.56 10.76 -29.75
C SER A 476 29.91 10.80 -29.03
N GLY A 477 30.00 10.15 -27.87
CA GLY A 477 31.25 10.03 -27.12
C GLY A 477 31.77 11.34 -26.53
N ASN A 478 30.89 12.32 -26.27
CA ASN A 478 31.29 13.59 -25.68
C ASN A 478 31.24 13.56 -24.15
N THR A 479 32.18 14.24 -23.49
CA THR A 479 32.21 14.45 -22.03
C THR A 479 32.24 15.93 -21.73
N MET A 480 31.13 16.49 -21.25
CA MET A 480 30.96 17.89 -20.88
C MET A 480 30.71 18.00 -19.38
N ILE A 481 31.59 18.69 -18.65
CA ILE A 481 31.47 18.92 -17.21
C ILE A 481 31.60 20.43 -16.94
N GLY A 482 30.53 21.05 -16.45
CA GLY A 482 30.45 22.50 -16.19
C GLY A 482 29.19 23.13 -16.80
N CYS A 483 28.74 24.23 -16.21
CA CYS A 483 27.63 25.02 -16.76
C CYS A 483 27.98 25.52 -18.17
N LEU A 484 27.07 25.32 -19.13
CA LEU A 484 27.26 25.70 -20.56
C LEU A 484 28.48 25.04 -21.23
N SER A 485 29.09 24.00 -20.62
CA SER A 485 30.18 23.26 -21.25
C SER A 485 29.68 22.57 -22.52
N GLY A 486 30.36 22.82 -23.65
CA GLY A 486 29.96 22.30 -24.96
C GLY A 486 28.59 22.75 -25.44
N TYR A 487 28.07 23.89 -24.98
CA TYR A 487 26.71 24.37 -25.29
C TYR A 487 26.32 24.26 -26.79
N GLY A 488 27.18 24.73 -27.69
CA GLY A 488 26.97 24.66 -29.14
C GLY A 488 27.40 23.35 -29.80
N SER A 489 28.03 22.44 -29.06
CA SER A 489 28.74 21.28 -29.62
C SER A 489 27.79 20.26 -30.23
N THR A 490 28.00 19.97 -31.51
CA THR A 490 27.30 18.93 -32.29
C THR A 490 28.25 17.82 -32.78
N GLY A 491 29.56 18.01 -32.61
CA GLY A 491 30.59 17.03 -32.99
C GLY A 491 30.73 15.87 -32.01
N SER A 492 31.66 14.96 -32.27
CA SER A 492 31.86 13.73 -31.51
C SER A 492 33.22 13.67 -30.82
N SER A 493 33.34 12.82 -29.80
CA SER A 493 34.61 12.53 -29.11
C SER A 493 35.27 13.75 -28.46
N ASN A 494 34.49 14.76 -28.03
CA ASN A 494 35.02 15.95 -27.38
C ASN A 494 35.01 15.82 -25.86
N THR A 495 36.05 16.32 -25.18
CA THR A 495 36.13 16.37 -23.70
C THR A 495 36.29 17.81 -23.23
N PHE A 496 35.22 18.41 -22.70
CA PHE A 496 35.22 19.78 -22.21
C PHE A 496 34.91 19.84 -20.71
N ILE A 497 35.84 20.37 -19.92
CA ILE A 497 35.75 20.44 -18.46
C ILE A 497 36.01 21.88 -18.02
N GLY A 498 34.97 22.54 -17.49
CA GLY A 498 34.97 23.94 -17.09
C GLY A 498 33.65 24.63 -17.45
N SER A 499 33.29 25.69 -16.72
CA SER A 499 32.16 26.52 -17.16
C SER A 499 32.51 27.18 -18.50
N LEU A 500 31.57 27.18 -19.45
CA LEU A 500 31.73 27.72 -20.81
C LEU A 500 32.78 27.02 -21.68
N SER A 501 33.43 25.93 -21.22
CA SER A 501 34.47 25.28 -22.02
C SER A 501 33.91 24.70 -23.32
N GLY A 502 34.54 25.00 -24.45
CA GLY A 502 34.16 24.52 -25.78
C GLY A 502 32.76 24.94 -26.24
N SER A 503 32.18 26.01 -25.66
CA SER A 503 30.85 26.51 -26.00
C SER A 503 30.70 26.91 -27.47
N ASN A 504 31.82 27.28 -28.11
CA ASN A 504 31.87 27.72 -29.50
C ASN A 504 32.10 26.60 -30.51
N ASN A 505 32.25 25.34 -30.07
CA ASN A 505 32.37 24.21 -30.98
C ASN A 505 31.01 23.98 -31.67
N LEU A 506 30.95 23.95 -33.00
CA LEU A 506 29.71 23.79 -33.80
C LEU A 506 29.81 22.59 -34.77
N GLY A 507 30.64 21.59 -34.45
CA GLY A 507 30.79 20.37 -35.25
C GLY A 507 32.17 19.74 -35.22
N GLY A 508 33.16 20.45 -34.68
CA GLY A 508 34.50 19.94 -34.43
C GLY A 508 34.50 18.68 -33.55
N SER A 509 35.40 17.74 -33.84
CA SER A 509 35.48 16.45 -33.18
C SER A 509 36.87 16.15 -32.62
N SER A 510 36.95 15.25 -31.65
CA SER A 510 38.21 14.85 -31.01
C SER A 510 38.96 16.02 -30.34
N ASN A 511 38.21 16.98 -29.77
CA ASN A 511 38.79 18.15 -29.11
C ASN A 511 38.82 18.00 -27.59
N ILE A 512 39.76 18.71 -26.96
CA ILE A 512 39.88 18.81 -25.51
C ILE A 512 39.85 20.29 -25.12
N ALA A 513 39.03 20.66 -24.14
CA ALA A 513 38.99 22.02 -23.59
C ALA A 513 38.89 21.95 -22.05
N LEU A 514 39.97 22.25 -21.35
CA LEU A 514 40.06 22.12 -19.89
C LEU A 514 40.32 23.48 -19.25
N GLY A 515 39.34 24.03 -18.53
CA GLY A 515 39.42 25.33 -17.85
C GLY A 515 38.19 26.20 -18.06
N TYR A 516 38.03 27.22 -17.21
CA TYR A 516 36.99 28.23 -17.41
C TYR A 516 37.19 28.92 -18.76
N ASN A 517 36.15 28.87 -19.61
CA ASN A 517 36.17 29.48 -20.93
C ASN A 517 37.35 29.03 -21.81
N ALA A 518 37.82 27.79 -21.66
CA ALA A 518 38.75 27.18 -22.61
C ALA A 518 38.00 26.90 -23.92
N GLN A 519 38.45 27.41 -25.06
CA GLN A 519 37.73 27.39 -26.33
C GLN A 519 38.47 26.61 -27.41
N VAL A 520 37.67 25.89 -28.20
CA VAL A 520 38.03 25.38 -29.52
C VAL A 520 37.05 25.98 -30.52
N GLY A 521 37.55 26.45 -31.65
CA GLY A 521 36.71 27.06 -32.68
C GLY A 521 35.71 26.07 -33.32
N ALA A 522 34.77 26.64 -34.07
CA ALA A 522 33.54 25.98 -34.52
C ALA A 522 33.70 24.61 -35.21
N SER A 523 34.72 24.44 -36.05
CA SER A 523 34.89 23.22 -36.86
C SER A 523 36.26 22.58 -36.69
N PHE A 524 37.01 22.95 -35.66
CA PHE A 524 38.36 22.40 -35.47
C PHE A 524 38.30 20.99 -34.92
N SER A 525 39.27 20.18 -35.31
CA SER A 525 39.39 18.81 -34.83
C SER A 525 40.80 18.53 -34.36
N ASN A 526 40.95 17.64 -33.38
CA ASN A 526 42.22 17.40 -32.70
C ASN A 526 42.82 18.69 -32.11
N ALA A 527 41.96 19.61 -31.64
CA ALA A 527 42.35 20.85 -30.98
C ALA A 527 42.30 20.66 -29.46
N ILE A 528 43.37 21.05 -28.77
CA ILE A 528 43.52 20.89 -27.32
C ILE A 528 43.76 22.26 -26.69
N ALA A 529 42.80 22.75 -25.91
CA ALA A 529 42.90 23.98 -25.11
C ALA A 529 42.99 23.60 -23.63
N ILE A 530 44.07 23.94 -22.94
CA ILE A 530 44.24 23.65 -21.52
C ILE A 530 44.60 24.95 -20.79
N GLY A 531 43.76 25.40 -19.88
CA GLY A 531 43.92 26.61 -19.09
C GLY A 531 42.73 27.56 -19.20
N THR A 532 42.57 28.44 -18.21
CA THR A 532 41.55 29.50 -18.23
C THR A 532 41.76 30.41 -19.44
N ASN A 533 40.70 30.63 -20.22
CA ASN A 533 40.73 31.41 -21.47
C ASN A 533 41.73 30.90 -22.53
N ALA A 534 42.18 29.65 -22.45
CA ALA A 534 42.94 29.02 -23.53
C ALA A 534 42.07 28.98 -24.80
N ASN A 535 42.60 29.39 -25.95
CA ASN A 535 41.83 29.45 -27.19
C ASN A 535 42.64 28.88 -28.37
N VAL A 536 42.18 27.77 -28.92
CA VAL A 536 42.81 27.11 -30.07
C VAL A 536 42.15 27.61 -31.36
N THR A 537 42.96 28.14 -32.27
CA THR A 537 42.50 28.78 -33.50
C THR A 537 42.65 27.93 -34.76
N GLN A 538 43.05 26.66 -34.65
CA GLN A 538 43.18 25.72 -35.77
C GLN A 538 43.17 24.25 -35.31
N SER A 539 42.94 23.32 -36.24
CA SER A 539 43.02 21.88 -35.99
C SER A 539 44.45 21.39 -35.67
N ASN A 540 44.55 20.19 -35.11
CA ASN A 540 45.83 19.50 -34.84
C ASN A 540 46.81 20.33 -34.01
N SER A 541 46.30 21.06 -33.01
CA SER A 541 47.10 22.04 -32.26
C SER A 541 46.77 21.99 -30.78
N LEU A 542 47.81 22.19 -29.96
CA LEU A 542 47.71 22.33 -28.50
C LEU A 542 48.01 23.78 -28.12
N VAL A 543 47.11 24.40 -27.37
CA VAL A 543 47.32 25.66 -26.66
C VAL A 543 47.25 25.36 -25.16
N LEU A 544 48.39 25.52 -24.49
CA LEU A 544 48.54 25.33 -23.05
C LEU A 544 48.70 26.72 -22.40
N GLY A 545 47.61 27.24 -21.84
CA GLY A 545 47.51 28.59 -21.31
C GLY A 545 46.56 29.51 -22.08
N GLY A 546 46.19 30.64 -21.48
CA GLY A 546 45.51 31.71 -22.21
C GLY A 546 46.44 32.43 -23.20
N THR A 547 45.89 33.34 -23.99
CA THR A 547 46.66 34.22 -24.90
C THR A 547 46.39 35.70 -24.56
N GLY A 548 47.23 36.60 -25.07
CA GLY A 548 47.10 38.04 -24.80
C GLY A 548 47.19 38.36 -23.30
N GLY A 549 46.18 39.06 -22.77
CA GLY A 549 46.11 39.41 -21.34
C GLY A 549 45.93 38.23 -20.38
N TYR A 550 45.70 37.02 -20.91
CA TYR A 550 45.58 35.78 -20.13
C TYR A 550 46.75 34.82 -20.36
N ALA A 551 47.85 35.28 -20.97
CA ALA A 551 49.03 34.47 -21.19
C ALA A 551 49.59 33.92 -19.86
N VAL A 552 49.99 32.66 -19.87
CA VAL A 552 50.62 31.99 -18.72
C VAL A 552 51.95 31.37 -19.16
N ASN A 553 52.88 31.25 -18.20
CA ASN A 553 54.16 30.59 -18.41
C ASN A 553 54.04 29.09 -18.08
N VAL A 554 54.66 28.25 -18.90
CA VAL A 554 54.68 26.79 -18.74
C VAL A 554 56.04 26.35 -18.19
N GLY A 555 56.03 25.74 -17.01
CA GLY A 555 57.23 25.19 -16.37
C GLY A 555 57.28 23.66 -16.42
N ILE A 556 58.39 23.10 -16.88
CA ILE A 556 58.72 21.66 -16.77
C ILE A 556 59.94 21.54 -15.85
N GLY A 557 59.74 20.99 -14.64
CA GLY A 557 60.80 20.90 -13.63
C GLY A 557 61.08 22.22 -12.87
N THR A 558 60.21 23.22 -13.02
CA THR A 558 60.26 24.51 -12.31
C THR A 558 58.86 24.89 -11.83
N THR A 559 58.75 25.49 -10.64
CA THR A 559 57.48 25.97 -10.05
C THR A 559 57.21 27.44 -10.33
N SER A 560 58.18 28.16 -10.89
CA SER A 560 58.10 29.60 -11.15
C SER A 560 58.79 29.91 -12.49
N PRO A 561 58.17 29.51 -13.61
CA PRO A 561 58.76 29.70 -14.92
C PRO A 561 58.87 31.20 -15.27
N ASP A 562 60.09 31.65 -15.59
CA ASP A 562 60.42 33.04 -15.95
C ASP A 562 60.30 33.29 -17.47
N ALA A 563 60.04 32.24 -18.24
CA ALA A 563 59.78 32.29 -19.68
C ALA A 563 58.45 31.61 -20.03
N THR A 564 57.91 31.91 -21.22
CA THR A 564 56.66 31.28 -21.71
C THR A 564 56.75 29.75 -21.71
N LEU A 565 57.92 29.18 -22.02
CA LEU A 565 58.24 27.78 -21.79
C LEU A 565 59.62 27.70 -21.13
N GLU A 566 59.67 27.18 -19.91
CA GLU A 566 60.91 26.91 -19.18
C GLU A 566 61.02 25.41 -18.90
N VAL A 567 62.12 24.80 -19.36
CA VAL A 567 62.46 23.41 -19.08
C VAL A 567 63.72 23.37 -18.23
N ASN A 568 63.57 23.08 -16.94
CA ASN A 568 64.68 22.85 -16.03
C ASN A 568 65.13 21.39 -16.13
N GLY A 569 65.77 21.05 -17.25
CA GLY A 569 66.13 19.69 -17.63
C GLY A 569 66.68 19.61 -19.06
N TYR A 570 67.10 18.41 -19.50
CA TYR A 570 67.56 18.18 -20.88
C TYR A 570 66.38 17.99 -21.84
N THR A 571 66.47 18.59 -23.02
CA THR A 571 65.45 18.52 -24.08
C THR A 571 65.95 17.67 -25.24
N MET A 572 65.09 16.83 -25.80
CA MET A 572 65.40 15.96 -26.94
C MET A 572 64.49 16.29 -28.12
N LEU A 573 65.07 16.63 -29.27
CA LEU A 573 64.32 17.12 -30.45
C LEU A 573 64.10 16.02 -31.52
N GLY A 574 63.75 14.82 -31.08
CA GLY A 574 63.56 13.64 -31.94
C GLY A 574 64.18 12.38 -31.33
N SER A 575 63.72 11.20 -31.75
CA SER A 575 64.13 9.91 -31.15
C SER A 575 65.64 9.62 -31.24
N SER A 576 66.31 10.22 -32.22
CA SER A 576 67.75 10.06 -32.47
C SER A 576 68.56 11.32 -32.15
N SER A 577 67.91 12.36 -31.60
CA SER A 577 68.58 13.59 -31.24
C SER A 577 69.28 13.46 -29.88
N PRO A 578 70.43 14.13 -29.68
CA PRO A 578 71.01 14.21 -28.35
C PRO A 578 70.05 14.92 -27.40
N LYS A 579 70.06 14.50 -26.13
CA LYS A 579 69.38 15.21 -25.06
C LYS A 579 70.24 16.41 -24.70
N ILE A 580 69.82 17.62 -25.05
CA ILE A 580 70.64 18.82 -24.95
C ILE A 580 70.15 19.79 -23.88
N GLN A 581 71.09 20.56 -23.36
CA GLN A 581 70.85 21.81 -22.63
C GLN A 581 71.67 22.93 -23.25
N VAL A 582 71.22 24.16 -23.03
CA VAL A 582 71.93 25.37 -23.44
C VAL A 582 72.40 26.09 -22.19
N LYS A 583 73.72 26.27 -22.06
CA LYS A 583 74.32 27.07 -21.00
C LYS A 583 74.90 28.33 -21.59
N LYS A 584 74.50 29.47 -21.04
CA LYS A 584 75.11 30.75 -21.34
C LYS A 584 76.21 31.04 -20.31
N LEU A 585 77.38 31.42 -20.77
CA LEU A 585 78.43 32.01 -19.94
C LEU A 585 78.63 33.45 -20.37
N THR A 586 78.86 34.32 -19.39
CA THR A 586 79.28 35.71 -19.60
C THR A 586 80.63 35.87 -18.94
N GLY A 587 81.59 36.44 -19.67
CA GLY A 587 82.95 36.64 -19.15
C GLY A 587 83.49 38.04 -19.44
N THR A 588 84.59 38.36 -18.78
CA THR A 588 85.41 39.55 -19.07
C THR A 588 86.32 39.27 -20.27
N SER A 589 86.55 40.26 -21.11
CA SER A 589 87.41 40.14 -22.30
C SER A 589 88.88 40.32 -22.03
N PRO A 590 89.77 39.83 -22.93
CA PRO A 590 91.19 40.15 -22.90
C PRO A 590 91.41 41.67 -22.91
N ALA A 591 92.27 42.16 -22.01
CA ALA A 591 92.49 43.59 -21.78
C ALA A 591 93.36 44.25 -22.87
N GLY A 592 94.12 43.47 -23.64
CA GLY A 592 95.11 43.98 -24.60
C GLY A 592 95.26 43.13 -25.86
N GLN A 593 95.86 43.71 -26.89
CA GLN A 593 96.08 43.07 -28.17
C GLN A 593 97.05 41.88 -28.06
N GLY A 594 96.72 40.75 -28.68
CA GLY A 594 97.51 39.52 -28.61
C GLY A 594 97.36 38.73 -27.29
N THR A 595 96.45 39.14 -26.41
CA THR A 595 96.21 38.46 -25.12
C THR A 595 95.00 37.53 -25.16
N SER A 596 94.93 36.56 -24.24
CA SER A 596 93.84 35.61 -24.10
C SER A 596 93.29 35.52 -22.67
N ILE A 597 92.04 35.06 -22.55
CA ILE A 597 91.38 34.74 -21.28
C ILE A 597 90.72 33.36 -21.37
N SER A 598 90.71 32.61 -20.27
CA SER A 598 90.01 31.33 -20.15
C SER A 598 88.83 31.46 -19.20
N ILE A 599 87.63 31.05 -19.65
CA ILE A 599 86.40 31.07 -18.85
C ILE A 599 85.98 29.63 -18.57
N ALA A 600 85.83 29.28 -17.29
CA ALA A 600 85.42 27.93 -16.88
C ALA A 600 83.96 27.67 -17.26
N HIS A 601 83.68 26.51 -17.88
CA HIS A 601 82.31 26.14 -18.27
C HIS A 601 81.63 25.17 -17.30
N GLY A 602 82.41 24.39 -16.53
CA GLY A 602 81.87 23.43 -15.56
C GLY A 602 81.04 22.31 -16.21
N LEU A 603 81.46 21.87 -17.40
CA LEU A 603 80.85 20.77 -18.17
C LEU A 603 81.95 19.75 -18.47
N ASN A 604 81.60 18.50 -18.80
CA ASN A 604 82.56 17.56 -19.39
C ASN A 604 82.78 17.94 -20.88
N SER A 605 84.02 18.12 -21.31
CA SER A 605 84.34 18.50 -22.69
C SER A 605 83.83 17.52 -23.73
N ASP A 606 83.77 16.22 -23.41
CA ASP A 606 83.29 15.18 -24.33
C ASP A 606 81.79 15.28 -24.61
N LYS A 607 81.08 16.09 -23.82
CA LYS A 607 79.64 16.33 -23.91
C LYS A 607 79.29 17.64 -24.61
N ILE A 608 80.30 18.46 -24.95
CA ILE A 608 80.08 19.73 -25.65
C ILE A 608 79.83 19.43 -27.13
N LEU A 609 78.63 19.78 -27.61
CA LEU A 609 78.26 19.63 -29.01
C LEU A 609 78.62 20.86 -29.84
N SER A 610 78.47 22.05 -29.26
CA SER A 610 78.88 23.30 -29.91
C SER A 610 79.18 24.40 -28.91
N VAL A 611 80.10 25.28 -29.30
CA VAL A 611 80.43 26.51 -28.59
C VAL A 611 80.30 27.66 -29.58
N ASN A 612 79.51 28.67 -29.22
CA ASN A 612 79.41 29.92 -29.96
C ASN A 612 79.99 31.05 -29.11
N VAL A 613 80.98 31.75 -29.66
CA VAL A 613 81.66 32.88 -29.00
C VAL A 613 81.42 34.14 -29.82
N LEU A 614 80.98 35.21 -29.16
CA LEU A 614 80.74 36.51 -29.77
C LEU A 614 81.40 37.60 -28.92
N LEU A 615 82.16 38.48 -29.58
CA LEU A 615 82.79 39.65 -28.95
C LEU A 615 82.07 40.92 -29.39
N GLU A 616 81.72 41.76 -28.42
CA GLU A 616 81.12 43.05 -28.70
C GLU A 616 82.16 44.02 -29.31
N TYR A 617 81.76 44.93 -30.20
CA TYR A 617 82.64 45.99 -30.74
C TYR A 617 81.98 47.39 -30.76
N GLY A 618 80.76 47.48 -30.26
CA GLY A 618 79.94 48.68 -30.09
C GLY A 618 78.63 48.23 -29.44
N SER A 619 77.84 49.14 -28.86
CA SER A 619 76.65 48.77 -28.08
C SER A 619 75.74 47.79 -28.84
N ASN A 620 75.72 46.52 -28.41
CA ASN A 620 75.00 45.40 -29.03
C ASN A 620 75.44 44.96 -30.44
N ASN A 621 76.62 45.37 -30.90
CA ASN A 621 77.23 44.87 -32.14
C ASN A 621 78.29 43.83 -31.81
N TYR A 622 78.18 42.64 -32.41
CA TYR A 622 79.07 41.52 -32.12
C TYR A 622 79.76 41.01 -33.38
N VAL A 623 81.01 40.59 -33.25
CA VAL A 623 81.74 39.86 -34.30
C VAL A 623 81.92 38.40 -33.89
N PRO A 624 81.72 37.44 -34.83
CA PRO A 624 82.11 36.06 -34.64
C PRO A 624 83.60 35.88 -34.90
N PRO A 625 84.18 34.72 -34.51
CA PRO A 625 85.55 34.37 -34.88
C PRO A 625 85.69 34.36 -36.41
N GLY A 626 86.80 34.90 -36.92
CA GLY A 626 87.06 34.94 -38.37
C GLY A 626 86.27 36.00 -39.15
N TYR A 627 85.82 37.09 -38.50
CA TYR A 627 85.24 38.25 -39.18
C TYR A 627 86.30 39.00 -40.02
N LEU A 628 86.14 39.02 -41.35
CA LEU A 628 87.14 39.55 -42.30
C LEU A 628 86.79 40.95 -42.87
N TRP A 629 85.61 41.51 -42.58
CA TRP A 629 85.09 42.73 -43.22
C TRP A 629 85.34 43.99 -42.39
N GLY A 630 86.59 44.19 -42.00
CA GLY A 630 87.05 45.37 -41.27
C GLY A 630 88.33 45.09 -40.49
N SER A 631 89.20 46.08 -40.35
CA SER A 631 90.35 45.97 -39.45
C SER A 631 89.90 46.14 -38.00
N GLY A 632 90.54 45.42 -37.08
CA GLY A 632 90.39 45.56 -35.63
C GLY A 632 89.47 44.54 -34.96
N TYR A 633 89.03 43.47 -35.63
CA TYR A 633 88.01 42.54 -35.12
C TYR A 633 88.47 41.08 -35.00
N GLU A 634 89.74 40.77 -35.30
CA GLU A 634 90.20 39.39 -35.33
C GLU A 634 90.43 38.82 -33.93
N PHE A 635 89.78 37.70 -33.66
CA PHE A 635 90.00 36.88 -32.48
C PHE A 635 89.82 35.40 -32.84
N TYR A 636 90.31 34.55 -31.95
CA TYR A 636 90.18 33.10 -32.03
C TYR A 636 89.65 32.56 -30.71
N TYR A 637 89.12 31.35 -30.75
CA TYR A 637 88.79 30.62 -29.54
C TYR A 637 89.11 29.14 -29.71
N PHE A 638 89.34 28.47 -28.59
CA PHE A 638 89.39 27.02 -28.48
C PHE A 638 88.87 26.64 -27.09
N TYR A 639 88.46 25.40 -26.92
CA TYR A 639 88.01 24.89 -25.63
C TYR A 639 88.85 23.70 -25.21
N THR A 640 88.99 23.53 -23.90
CA THR A 640 89.73 22.45 -23.25
C THR A 640 88.78 21.68 -22.34
N GLY A 641 89.30 20.71 -21.57
CA GLY A 641 88.50 19.93 -20.62
C GLY A 641 87.69 20.75 -19.60
N THR A 642 88.11 21.99 -19.29
CA THR A 642 87.51 22.77 -18.20
C THR A 642 87.16 24.21 -18.55
N SER A 643 87.68 24.75 -19.64
CA SER A 643 87.55 26.17 -19.98
C SER A 643 87.48 26.42 -21.49
N ILE A 644 86.82 27.52 -21.86
CA ILE A 644 86.86 28.10 -23.20
C ILE A 644 87.85 29.26 -23.17
N THR A 645 88.89 29.17 -23.99
CA THR A 645 89.92 30.20 -24.13
C THR A 645 89.64 31.06 -25.35
N ILE A 646 89.62 32.37 -25.17
CA ILE A 646 89.41 33.37 -26.22
C ILE A 646 90.64 34.26 -26.28
N GLY A 647 91.24 34.38 -27.46
CA GLY A 647 92.42 35.22 -27.70
C GLY A 647 92.18 36.26 -28.79
N THR A 648 92.72 37.46 -28.61
CA THR A 648 92.72 38.53 -29.61
C THR A 648 93.94 38.40 -30.54
N ALA A 649 93.78 38.74 -31.82
CA ALA A 649 94.90 38.71 -32.77
C ALA A 649 95.98 39.76 -32.42
N ALA A 650 97.24 39.43 -32.66
CA ALA A 650 98.38 40.28 -32.31
C ALA A 650 98.45 41.60 -33.12
N SER A 651 97.86 41.66 -34.31
CA SER A 651 97.97 42.82 -35.22
C SER A 651 96.62 43.44 -35.63
N ASN A 652 95.47 42.84 -35.27
CA ASN A 652 94.19 43.23 -35.87
C ASN A 652 92.95 43.09 -34.94
N ALA A 653 93.05 43.50 -33.68
CA ALA A 653 91.96 43.33 -32.69
C ALA A 653 91.51 44.62 -31.97
N ALA A 654 91.95 45.80 -32.43
CA ALA A 654 91.78 47.08 -31.72
C ALA A 654 90.32 47.43 -31.34
N ASN A 655 89.33 47.00 -32.13
CA ASN A 655 87.92 47.36 -31.93
C ASN A 655 87.18 46.44 -30.95
N ILE A 656 87.79 45.33 -30.54
CA ILE A 656 87.20 44.32 -29.63
C ILE A 656 87.96 44.17 -28.31
N LEU A 657 89.02 44.96 -28.10
CA LEU A 657 89.78 44.94 -26.85
C LEU A 657 88.90 45.41 -25.67
N SER A 658 88.97 44.70 -24.55
CA SER A 658 88.20 45.02 -23.34
C SER A 658 86.66 45.09 -23.55
N LYS A 659 86.11 44.43 -24.58
CA LYS A 659 84.67 44.38 -24.87
C LYS A 659 83.99 43.08 -24.43
N PRO A 660 82.76 43.10 -23.88
CA PRO A 660 82.08 41.92 -23.36
C PRO A 660 82.06 40.70 -24.28
N ILE A 661 82.23 39.51 -23.69
CA ILE A 661 82.15 38.21 -24.38
C ILE A 661 80.83 37.53 -24.03
N LYS A 662 80.13 37.06 -25.06
CA LYS A 662 79.00 36.13 -24.92
C LYS A 662 79.40 34.75 -25.40
N ILE A 663 79.20 33.75 -24.55
CA ILE A 663 79.43 32.35 -24.88
C ILE A 663 78.14 31.59 -24.68
N THR A 664 77.73 30.85 -25.70
CA THR A 664 76.64 29.88 -25.60
C THR A 664 77.19 28.49 -25.89
N ILE A 665 76.94 27.56 -24.96
CA ILE A 665 77.36 26.17 -25.06
C ILE A 665 76.11 25.31 -25.20
N ILE A 666 76.06 24.50 -26.26
CA ILE A 666 75.10 23.41 -26.38
C ILE A 666 75.83 22.13 -25.97
N TYR A 667 75.32 21.44 -24.96
CA TYR A 667 75.92 20.21 -24.44
C TYR A 667 74.85 19.14 -24.26
N GLU A 668 75.27 17.89 -24.44
CA GLU A 668 74.41 16.73 -24.21
C GLU A 668 74.48 16.21 -22.77
N GLN A 669 73.52 15.35 -22.43
CA GLN A 669 73.42 14.68 -21.13
C GLN A 669 74.63 13.81 -20.79
#